data_AF-A0A365XY37-F1
#
_entry.id   AF-A0A365XY37-F1
#
_cell.length_a   1.000
_cell.length_b   1.000
_cell.length_c   1.000
_cell.angle_alpha   90.00
_cell.angle_beta   90.00
_cell.angle_gamma   90.00
#
_symmetry.space_group_name_H-M   'P 1'
#
loop_
_entity.id
_entity.type
_entity.pdbx_description
1 polymer ?
#
loop_
_entity_poly.entity_id
_entity_poly.type
_entity_poly.pdbx_seq_one_letter_code
_entity_poly.pdbx_strand_id
1 'polypeptide(L)'
;MYCSRIARCCGSILFFLWMFTNSSIANAQQTDTSLRSAVIVIDNGGFPGNAAEEKKFRELIGNARVVMLGEISHGEGNVFRIKADLVKYLHERMGFNVLAFESGLIDVAMANEAIKEGEDVNEAMSNSLFNVWTGSEDFRGVLRYVHQNKNTLQIAGFDHQITGTYAIRFWEDDLPALLRQHNKDTAGIGFDMLGEVSDFFGERFSWPRHVDFKQYRQMLTKLLSALENINDNNETTRRRKNLYAQFIRSTLSLATDYFYHNPTGKNINTFKASDSNARDAQMANNLLFLLKYFKDQKIICWGASLHFANRTDVFNDSELNDYKPMGQLVKNSMGDTAVINVAVTGSYGTYATWSGIPKELPRTIATSVESVLMGQGYNTCLVDLKKNSVNTASFTSYAFDHLPLQGPWEKAFDALLYTREITPSRPRQEDVIDTAFGKNDPGNQISVDTAAASLLKIKVVDGKSGIPVPFATIRVTRTGEANFTSETGLAACRFACDPKDTIIISSIGYNTFKTTVEKLSIVHTVSLMPGYYNLGEVVVSQRKINAEKVLKAAVKAMSGNFIQDDMMMDVYVHMLASLNDSVVSDQEYIADMMAKNGYSSKSRYKSTVRKANIIQADRSGGKYFVPFQGTSIWSNMLDAVKSCPVLNAHKINRLRVSLDSIIYTDSSRIIVVGITAKRANAALVGIHYVSDFYGTIYIQESDMAILKTDMTWNRDTGRLNQLSEEFSARGRNVPIGNTILHDEAIRTVNIYQRKEDGRYSLHYGHMYWNYKGFNLKLQRDIRLNAHMLLFVNSVQTTDVKSTGLPARMENLYRAAADKDFWYHYNRPLIR
;
A
#
# COMPACT_ATOMS: atom_id res chain seq x y z
N MET A 1 10.96 -0.22 7.14
CA MET A 1 12.33 -0.51 6.67
C MET A 1 13.42 -0.15 7.70
N TYR A 2 13.05 0.36 8.89
CA TYR A 2 13.96 0.63 10.02
C TYR A 2 13.90 -0.41 11.15
N CYS A 3 12.90 -1.31 11.17
CA CYS A 3 12.78 -2.29 12.25
C CYS A 3 13.66 -3.56 12.07
N SER A 4 14.26 -3.79 10.90
CA SER A 4 14.89 -5.08 10.59
C SER A 4 16.42 -5.12 10.63
N ARG A 5 17.10 -4.24 11.40
CA ARG A 5 18.57 -4.31 11.58
C ARG A 5 19.06 -3.30 12.60
N ILE A 6 19.21 -3.75 13.84
CA ILE A 6 19.88 -2.99 14.89
C ILE A 6 21.30 -3.52 15.18
N ALA A 7 21.75 -4.69 14.70
CA ALA A 7 23.16 -5.07 14.89
C ALA A 7 23.81 -5.64 13.61
N ARG A 8 24.66 -4.82 12.97
CA ARG A 8 25.64 -5.30 11.98
C ARG A 8 26.94 -4.50 12.05
N CYS A 9 27.65 -4.63 13.16
CA CYS A 9 29.08 -4.30 13.26
C CYS A 9 29.87 -5.33 14.08
N CYS A 10 29.72 -6.63 13.79
CA CYS A 10 30.70 -7.65 14.20
C CYS A 10 31.38 -8.24 12.97
N GLY A 11 32.43 -7.56 12.52
CA GLY A 11 33.28 -8.00 11.44
C GLY A 11 34.72 -7.63 11.71
N SER A 12 35.33 -8.26 12.72
CA SER A 12 36.79 -8.41 12.86
C SER A 12 37.11 -9.42 13.95
N ILE A 13 37.78 -10.50 13.56
CA ILE A 13 38.70 -11.40 14.29
C ILE A 13 38.39 -12.87 13.95
N LEU A 14 39.04 -13.33 12.88
CA LEU A 14 39.35 -14.73 12.60
C LEU A 14 40.69 -15.05 13.29
N PHE A 15 40.84 -16.30 13.74
CA PHE A 15 41.95 -16.91 14.52
C PHE A 15 41.91 -16.61 16.03
N PHE A 16 41.87 -17.57 16.97
CA PHE A 16 42.65 -18.81 17.09
C PHE A 16 42.03 -19.84 18.08
N LEU A 17 42.45 -21.09 17.90
CA LEU A 17 42.65 -22.20 18.87
C LEU A 17 41.50 -23.15 19.28
N TRP A 18 41.55 -24.29 18.58
CA TRP A 18 41.23 -25.64 18.98
C TRP A 18 42.14 -26.11 20.13
N MET A 19 41.59 -26.42 21.31
CA MET A 19 42.01 -27.45 22.28
C MET A 19 41.29 -27.20 23.62
N PHE A 20 40.29 -28.01 23.96
CA PHE A 20 39.87 -28.41 25.33
C PHE A 20 38.66 -29.36 25.21
N THR A 21 38.89 -30.59 24.74
CA THR A 21 37.91 -31.67 24.87
C THR A 21 38.21 -32.43 26.14
N ASN A 22 37.43 -32.15 27.20
CA ASN A 22 37.02 -33.11 28.24
C ASN A 22 36.10 -32.47 29.30
N SER A 23 35.86 -31.15 29.28
CA SER A 23 34.90 -30.47 30.16
C SER A 23 33.54 -30.15 29.48
N SER A 24 33.44 -30.31 28.17
CA SER A 24 32.26 -29.94 27.36
C SER A 24 31.14 -30.98 27.36
N ILE A 25 31.46 -32.25 27.62
CA ILE A 25 30.47 -33.35 27.60
C ILE A 25 29.58 -33.31 28.86
N ALA A 26 30.15 -33.01 30.04
CA ALA A 26 29.40 -32.91 31.28
C ALA A 26 28.43 -31.70 31.30
N ASN A 27 28.85 -30.55 30.76
CA ASN A 27 27.99 -29.36 30.65
C ASN A 27 26.86 -29.54 29.62
N ALA A 28 27.09 -30.28 28.53
CA ALA A 28 26.05 -30.58 27.54
C ALA A 28 24.98 -31.52 28.10
N GLN A 29 25.34 -32.48 28.96
CA GLN A 29 24.41 -33.44 29.54
C GLN A 29 23.53 -32.83 30.66
N GLN A 30 24.06 -31.84 31.39
CA GLN A 30 23.34 -31.12 32.46
C GLN A 30 22.41 -30.01 31.92
N THR A 31 22.73 -29.42 30.77
CA THR A 31 21.83 -28.50 30.03
C THR A 31 20.66 -29.23 29.35
N ASP A 32 20.83 -30.49 28.97
CA ASP A 32 19.81 -31.32 28.31
C ASP A 32 18.61 -31.65 29.22
N THR A 33 18.84 -31.98 30.50
CA THR A 33 17.75 -32.33 31.44
C THR A 33 17.03 -31.13 32.05
N SER A 34 17.72 -30.01 32.21
CA SER A 34 17.21 -28.80 32.88
C SER A 34 16.18 -28.03 32.04
N LEU A 35 16.37 -27.97 30.72
CA LEU A 35 15.48 -27.29 29.78
C LEU A 35 14.08 -27.93 29.73
N ARG A 36 13.97 -29.27 29.73
CA ARG A 36 12.68 -29.99 29.59
C ARG A 36 11.62 -29.56 30.62
N SER A 37 12.03 -29.28 31.85
CA SER A 37 11.12 -28.84 32.92
C SER A 37 10.59 -27.41 32.75
N ALA A 38 11.27 -26.61 31.93
CA ALA A 38 10.92 -25.23 31.57
C ALA A 38 10.15 -25.12 30.24
N VAL A 39 10.06 -26.22 29.47
CA VAL A 39 9.33 -26.24 28.20
C VAL A 39 7.81 -26.28 28.44
N ILE A 40 7.12 -25.41 27.70
CA ILE A 40 5.67 -25.34 27.54
C ILE A 40 5.35 -25.67 26.07
N VAL A 41 4.77 -26.83 25.82
CA VAL A 41 4.54 -27.34 24.46
C VAL A 41 3.31 -26.68 23.81
N ILE A 42 3.45 -26.29 22.54
CA ILE A 42 2.41 -25.56 21.78
C ILE A 42 1.83 -26.39 20.60
N ASP A 43 2.37 -27.59 20.34
CA ASP A 43 2.13 -28.32 19.09
C ASP A 43 0.72 -28.96 18.93
N ASN A 44 0.23 -28.96 17.68
CA ASN A 44 -0.93 -29.67 17.10
C ASN A 44 -2.36 -29.41 17.60
N GLY A 45 -3.03 -28.38 17.04
CA GLY A 45 -4.49 -28.31 16.94
C GLY A 45 -5.21 -27.33 17.88
N GLY A 46 -4.48 -26.63 18.73
CA GLY A 46 -5.00 -25.56 19.58
C GLY A 46 -3.94 -25.06 20.58
N PHE A 47 -3.98 -23.77 20.89
CA PHE A 47 -3.11 -23.19 21.92
C PHE A 47 -3.82 -23.18 23.29
N PRO A 48 -3.21 -23.70 24.37
CA PRO A 48 -2.00 -24.54 24.45
C PRO A 48 -2.31 -26.05 24.38
N GLY A 49 -1.30 -26.86 24.02
CA GLY A 49 -1.48 -28.23 23.49
C GLY A 49 -2.13 -29.28 24.42
N ASN A 50 -2.27 -29.00 25.72
CA ASN A 50 -3.14 -29.74 26.66
C ASN A 50 -3.31 -28.93 27.98
N ALA A 51 -4.14 -29.42 28.90
CA ALA A 51 -4.43 -28.75 30.18
C ALA A 51 -3.19 -28.55 31.09
N ALA A 52 -2.20 -29.43 31.05
CA ALA A 52 -0.99 -29.28 31.84
C ALA A 52 -0.08 -28.17 31.29
N GLU A 53 0.05 -28.10 29.96
CA GLU A 53 0.74 -27.00 29.28
C GLU A 53 -0.01 -25.68 29.45
N GLU A 54 -1.35 -25.71 29.48
CA GLU A 54 -2.18 -24.55 29.82
C GLU A 54 -1.86 -23.98 31.20
N LYS A 55 -1.77 -24.86 32.20
CA LYS A 55 -1.41 -24.46 33.55
C LYS A 55 -0.04 -23.79 33.60
N LYS A 56 0.98 -24.39 32.96
CA LYS A 56 2.32 -23.79 32.90
C LYS A 56 2.33 -22.44 32.19
N PHE A 57 1.57 -22.30 31.09
CA PHE A 57 1.47 -21.03 30.38
C PHE A 57 0.82 -19.94 31.25
N ARG A 58 -0.27 -20.27 31.95
CA ARG A 58 -0.91 -19.34 32.89
C ARG A 58 0.02 -18.96 34.05
N GLU A 59 0.84 -19.90 34.54
CA GLU A 59 1.85 -19.63 35.56
C GLU A 59 2.95 -18.67 35.05
N LEU A 60 3.44 -18.88 33.83
CA LEU A 60 4.41 -17.99 33.18
C LEU A 60 3.88 -16.56 33.03
N ILE A 61 2.64 -16.39 32.55
CA ILE A 61 2.05 -15.06 32.38
C ILE A 61 1.64 -14.44 33.73
N GLY A 62 1.14 -15.25 34.66
CA GLY A 62 0.74 -14.83 35.99
C GLY A 62 -0.24 -13.64 35.99
N ASN A 63 0.07 -12.65 36.82
CA ASN A 63 -0.73 -11.42 36.97
C ASN A 63 -0.22 -10.27 36.09
N ALA A 64 0.58 -10.57 35.06
CA ALA A 64 1.12 -9.54 34.19
C ALA A 64 0.01 -8.69 33.56
N ARG A 65 0.26 -7.39 33.50
CA ARG A 65 -0.61 -6.41 32.83
C ARG A 65 -0.17 -6.18 31.40
N VAL A 66 1.10 -6.45 31.09
CA VAL A 66 1.68 -6.33 29.75
C VAL A 66 2.34 -7.63 29.35
N VAL A 67 2.04 -8.12 28.14
CA VAL A 67 2.78 -9.22 27.51
C VAL A 67 3.36 -8.70 26.21
N MET A 68 4.68 -8.69 26.08
CA MET A 68 5.38 -8.25 24.88
C MET A 68 5.79 -9.47 24.03
N LEU A 69 5.20 -9.58 22.84
CA LEU A 69 5.45 -10.66 21.89
C LEU A 69 6.42 -10.18 20.80
N GLY A 70 7.69 -10.55 20.96
CA GLY A 70 8.78 -10.23 20.06
C GLY A 70 8.68 -10.92 18.68
N GLU A 71 9.53 -10.51 17.76
CA GLU A 71 9.89 -11.21 16.53
C GLU A 71 11.32 -10.83 16.14
N ILE A 72 11.98 -11.61 15.28
CA ILE A 72 13.43 -11.47 15.07
C ILE A 72 13.71 -10.38 14.04
N SER A 73 13.09 -10.43 12.85
CA SER A 73 13.40 -9.52 11.75
C SER A 73 12.20 -9.03 10.93
N HIS A 74 10.98 -9.24 11.43
CA HIS A 74 9.70 -9.02 10.71
C HIS A 74 9.54 -9.88 9.45
N GLY A 75 10.34 -10.95 9.35
CA GLY A 75 10.46 -11.78 8.16
C GLY A 75 10.02 -13.23 8.36
N GLU A 76 9.54 -13.57 9.55
CA GLU A 76 9.22 -14.94 9.96
C GLU A 76 7.70 -15.17 9.90
N GLY A 77 7.18 -15.63 8.75
CA GLY A 77 5.75 -15.77 8.49
C GLY A 77 5.04 -16.73 9.45
N ASN A 78 5.63 -17.88 9.74
CA ASN A 78 5.06 -18.80 10.75
C ASN A 78 5.03 -18.19 12.15
N VAL A 79 5.98 -17.34 12.51
CA VAL A 79 5.99 -16.64 13.80
C VAL A 79 4.79 -15.70 13.92
N PHE A 80 4.40 -15.01 12.84
CA PHE A 80 3.17 -14.20 12.85
C PHE A 80 1.92 -15.04 13.14
N ARG A 81 1.83 -16.24 12.57
CA ARG A 81 0.72 -17.17 12.81
C ARG A 81 0.69 -17.64 14.27
N ILE A 82 1.84 -18.04 14.81
CA ILE A 82 1.95 -18.48 16.21
C ILE A 82 1.59 -17.33 17.17
N LYS A 83 2.11 -16.12 16.92
CA LYS A 83 1.77 -14.93 17.71
C LYS A 83 0.29 -14.59 17.63
N ALA A 84 -0.35 -14.79 16.48
CA ALA A 84 -1.79 -14.59 16.36
C ALA A 84 -2.57 -15.55 17.28
N ASP A 85 -2.14 -16.81 17.40
CA ASP A 85 -2.78 -17.76 18.31
C ASP A 85 -2.52 -17.42 19.80
N LEU A 86 -1.32 -16.93 20.12
CA LEU A 86 -1.03 -16.37 21.46
C LEU A 86 -1.95 -15.18 21.78
N VAL A 87 -2.14 -14.26 20.84
CA VAL A 87 -3.03 -13.11 20.99
C VAL A 87 -4.46 -13.57 21.29
N LYS A 88 -4.97 -14.55 20.53
CA LYS A 88 -6.32 -15.09 20.75
C LYS A 88 -6.48 -15.63 22.16
N TYR A 89 -5.54 -16.45 22.61
CA TYR A 89 -5.62 -17.05 23.93
C TYR A 89 -5.50 -16.03 25.06
N LEU A 90 -4.55 -15.09 24.96
CA LEU A 90 -4.40 -14.02 25.95
C LEU A 90 -5.68 -13.18 26.07
N HIS A 91 -6.31 -12.86 24.95
CA HIS A 91 -7.58 -12.13 24.92
C HIS A 91 -8.73 -12.96 25.50
N GLU A 92 -9.00 -14.15 24.95
CA GLU A 92 -10.16 -14.98 25.31
C GLU A 92 -10.08 -15.60 26.71
N ARG A 93 -8.87 -15.92 27.19
CA ARG A 93 -8.66 -16.75 28.38
C ARG A 93 -7.95 -16.03 29.52
N MET A 94 -7.33 -14.88 29.26
CA MET A 94 -6.53 -14.15 30.26
C MET A 94 -6.88 -12.66 30.40
N GLY A 95 -7.89 -12.17 29.65
CA GLY A 95 -8.47 -10.83 29.78
C GLY A 95 -7.61 -9.72 29.20
N PHE A 96 -6.78 -10.02 28.18
CA PHE A 96 -6.01 -9.02 27.46
C PHE A 96 -6.83 -8.39 26.33
N ASN A 97 -7.33 -7.19 26.57
CA ASN A 97 -8.34 -6.54 25.72
C ASN A 97 -7.76 -5.42 24.84
N VAL A 98 -6.44 -5.23 24.84
CA VAL A 98 -5.75 -4.25 23.98
C VAL A 98 -4.60 -4.94 23.26
N LEU A 99 -4.60 -4.87 21.93
CA LEU A 99 -3.49 -5.28 21.07
C LEU A 99 -2.76 -4.03 20.56
N ALA A 100 -1.58 -3.76 21.13
CA ALA A 100 -0.77 -2.61 20.82
C ALA A 100 0.39 -2.99 19.87
N PHE A 101 0.59 -2.23 18.80
CA PHE A 101 1.60 -2.49 17.78
C PHE A 101 2.76 -1.49 17.88
N GLU A 102 3.95 -1.96 17.48
CA GLU A 102 5.10 -1.12 17.12
C GLU A 102 4.79 -0.36 15.82
N SER A 103 3.81 0.55 15.89
CA SER A 103 3.35 1.45 14.84
C SER A 103 2.78 2.71 15.47
N GLY A 104 2.52 3.71 14.62
CA GLY A 104 2.25 5.08 14.99
C GLY A 104 1.10 5.23 15.99
N LEU A 105 1.38 5.96 17.08
CA LEU A 105 0.44 6.20 18.17
C LEU A 105 -0.89 6.78 17.68
N ILE A 106 -0.85 7.85 16.88
CA ILE A 106 -2.08 8.50 16.40
C ILE A 106 -2.74 7.69 15.28
N ASP A 107 -1.94 7.09 14.41
CA ASP A 107 -2.45 6.37 13.24
C ASP A 107 -3.31 5.19 13.66
N VAL A 108 -2.81 4.37 14.59
CA VAL A 108 -3.54 3.18 15.06
C VAL A 108 -4.70 3.58 15.98
N ALA A 109 -4.56 4.66 16.77
CA ALA A 109 -5.65 5.15 17.60
C ALA A 109 -6.85 5.63 16.76
N MET A 110 -6.59 6.34 15.66
CA MET A 110 -7.63 6.77 14.72
C MET A 110 -8.21 5.61 13.92
N ALA A 111 -7.39 4.65 13.50
CA ALA A 111 -7.89 3.41 12.90
C ALA A 111 -8.85 2.65 13.85
N ASN A 112 -8.53 2.60 15.16
CA ASN A 112 -9.41 1.98 16.16
C ASN A 112 -10.78 2.68 16.26
N GLU A 113 -10.80 4.02 16.17
CA GLU A 113 -12.05 4.80 16.13
C GLU A 113 -12.81 4.53 14.82
N ALA A 114 -12.13 4.59 13.68
CA ALA A 114 -12.74 4.41 12.38
C ALA A 114 -13.35 3.00 12.19
N ILE A 115 -12.69 1.95 12.69
CA ILE A 115 -13.22 0.57 12.69
C ILE A 115 -14.53 0.48 13.50
N LYS A 116 -14.62 1.20 14.61
CA LYS A 116 -15.85 1.27 15.43
C LYS A 116 -16.96 2.05 14.72
N GLU A 117 -16.58 3.06 13.93
CA GLU A 117 -17.48 3.85 13.09
C GLU A 117 -17.89 3.13 11.79
N GLY A 118 -17.28 1.98 11.47
CA GLY A 118 -17.68 1.10 10.36
C GLY A 118 -16.70 0.99 9.20
N GLU A 119 -15.50 1.58 9.29
CA GLU A 119 -14.44 1.38 8.29
C GLU A 119 -14.00 -0.09 8.24
N ASP A 120 -13.64 -0.58 7.04
CA ASP A 120 -13.12 -1.94 6.88
C ASP A 120 -11.79 -2.10 7.64
N VAL A 121 -11.66 -3.20 8.38
CA VAL A 121 -10.48 -3.46 9.22
C VAL A 121 -9.22 -3.61 8.40
N ASN A 122 -9.28 -4.19 7.20
CA ASN A 122 -8.08 -4.33 6.37
C ASN A 122 -7.63 -2.97 5.84
N GLU A 123 -8.57 -2.10 5.48
CA GLU A 123 -8.29 -0.72 5.05
C GLU A 123 -7.70 0.09 6.20
N ALA A 124 -8.40 0.18 7.33
CA ALA A 124 -7.96 0.95 8.49
C ALA A 124 -6.60 0.49 9.04
N MET A 125 -6.36 -0.83 9.09
CA MET A 125 -5.07 -1.39 9.54
C MET A 125 -3.95 -1.16 8.50
N SER A 126 -4.25 -1.26 7.20
CA SER A 126 -3.27 -0.94 6.14
C SER A 126 -2.92 0.55 6.11
N ASN A 127 -3.86 1.41 6.48
CA ASN A 127 -3.71 2.85 6.58
C ASN A 127 -3.09 3.31 7.92
N SER A 128 -2.74 2.40 8.83
CA SER A 128 -2.19 2.74 10.16
C SER A 128 -0.96 1.96 10.59
N LEU A 129 -0.81 0.68 10.23
CA LEU A 129 0.34 -0.14 10.62
C LEU A 129 1.48 -0.08 9.59
N PHE A 130 2.70 -0.36 10.04
CA PHE A 130 3.79 -0.60 9.11
C PHE A 130 3.48 -1.72 8.11
N ASN A 131 3.82 -1.47 6.85
CA ASN A 131 3.59 -2.40 5.75
C ASN A 131 4.34 -3.74 5.90
N VAL A 132 5.33 -3.84 6.79
CA VAL A 132 6.04 -5.12 7.05
C VAL A 132 5.07 -6.22 7.53
N TRP A 133 3.98 -5.85 8.22
CA TRP A 133 2.94 -6.79 8.63
C TRP A 133 1.77 -6.82 7.65
N THR A 134 1.22 -5.67 7.28
CA THR A 134 -0.02 -5.65 6.49
C THR A 134 0.18 -6.23 5.09
N GLY A 135 1.37 -6.14 4.49
CA GLY A 135 1.68 -6.80 3.22
C GLY A 135 1.86 -8.33 3.30
N SER A 136 1.83 -8.92 4.50
CA SER A 136 2.01 -10.36 4.72
C SER A 136 0.69 -11.13 4.66
N GLU A 137 0.67 -12.28 3.97
CA GLU A 137 -0.44 -13.25 4.08
C GLU A 137 -0.56 -13.79 5.50
N ASP A 138 0.58 -14.07 6.13
CA ASP A 138 0.65 -14.72 7.42
C ASP A 138 0.11 -13.85 8.56
N PHE A 139 0.08 -12.53 8.36
CA PHE A 139 -0.51 -11.57 9.31
C PHE A 139 -2.04 -11.45 9.19
N ARG A 140 -2.67 -11.93 8.12
CA ARG A 140 -4.14 -11.79 7.92
C ARG A 140 -4.98 -12.46 8.99
N GLY A 141 -4.43 -13.48 9.67
CA GLY A 141 -5.07 -14.08 10.83
C GLY A 141 -5.35 -13.07 11.93
N VAL A 142 -4.44 -12.12 12.16
CA VAL A 142 -4.60 -11.02 13.12
C VAL A 142 -5.70 -10.07 12.67
N LEU A 143 -5.71 -9.66 11.39
CA LEU A 143 -6.73 -8.76 10.85
C LEU A 143 -8.14 -9.34 10.96
N ARG A 144 -8.31 -10.63 10.61
CA ARG A 144 -9.59 -11.33 10.78
C ARG A 144 -10.02 -11.38 12.24
N TYR A 145 -9.08 -11.64 13.14
CA TYR A 145 -9.38 -11.70 14.57
C TYR A 145 -9.80 -10.35 15.14
N VAL A 146 -9.11 -9.27 14.76
CA VAL A 146 -9.50 -7.89 15.11
C VAL A 146 -10.90 -7.58 14.58
N HIS A 147 -11.21 -7.95 13.32
CA HIS A 147 -12.54 -7.74 12.75
C HIS A 147 -13.64 -8.47 13.53
N GLN A 148 -13.42 -9.74 13.86
CA GLN A 148 -14.37 -10.57 14.63
C GLN A 148 -14.58 -10.04 16.05
N ASN A 149 -13.57 -9.40 16.64
CA ASN A 149 -13.55 -9.00 18.04
C ASN A 149 -13.48 -7.48 18.24
N LYS A 150 -13.83 -6.66 17.24
CA LYS A 150 -13.67 -5.19 17.27
C LYS A 150 -14.37 -4.47 18.44
N ASN A 151 -15.32 -5.15 19.09
CA ASN A 151 -16.05 -4.64 20.26
C ASN A 151 -15.38 -4.99 21.60
N THR A 152 -14.55 -6.04 21.66
CA THR A 152 -13.92 -6.54 22.90
C THR A 152 -12.39 -6.39 22.89
N LEU A 153 -11.78 -6.37 21.69
CA LEU A 153 -10.36 -6.16 21.48
C LEU A 153 -10.12 -4.80 20.83
N GLN A 154 -9.44 -3.90 21.55
CA GLN A 154 -9.03 -2.61 21.03
C GLN A 154 -7.64 -2.69 20.40
N ILE A 155 -7.39 -1.89 19.37
CA ILE A 155 -6.04 -1.72 18.80
C ILE A 155 -5.41 -0.40 19.27
N ALA A 156 -4.09 -0.38 19.40
CA ALA A 156 -3.31 0.81 19.73
C ALA A 156 -1.93 0.78 19.07
N GLY A 157 -1.27 1.93 18.97
CA GLY A 157 0.11 2.06 18.51
C GLY A 157 0.96 2.67 19.61
N PHE A 158 2.17 2.19 19.83
CA PHE A 158 3.10 2.81 20.78
C PHE A 158 4.33 3.42 20.13
N ASP A 159 4.52 3.25 18.82
CA ASP A 159 5.59 3.95 18.12
C ASP A 159 5.27 5.43 17.93
N HIS A 160 6.29 6.26 18.10
CA HIS A 160 6.22 7.69 17.84
C HIS A 160 6.41 8.05 16.36
N GLN A 161 6.85 7.10 15.52
CA GLN A 161 6.92 7.26 14.07
C GLN A 161 5.54 7.40 13.44
N ILE A 162 5.47 8.08 12.29
CA ILE A 162 4.27 8.18 11.48
C ILE A 162 4.23 6.98 10.55
N THR A 163 3.18 6.17 10.63
CA THR A 163 3.12 4.86 9.94
C THR A 163 1.92 4.73 9.01
N GLY A 164 1.01 5.69 9.08
CA GLY A 164 -0.25 5.69 8.37
C GLY A 164 -0.62 7.03 7.76
N THR A 165 -1.85 7.09 7.26
CA THR A 165 -2.43 8.29 6.64
C THR A 165 -3.38 9.04 7.57
N TYR A 166 -3.72 8.48 8.73
CA TYR A 166 -4.61 9.14 9.68
C TYR A 166 -3.95 10.34 10.37
N ALA A 167 -2.63 10.35 10.52
CA ALA A 167 -1.90 11.51 11.01
C ALA A 167 -2.19 12.78 10.18
N ILE A 168 -2.42 12.65 8.87
CA ILE A 168 -2.83 13.77 8.00
C ILE A 168 -4.18 14.33 8.46
N ARG A 169 -5.20 13.45 8.59
CA ARG A 169 -6.54 13.83 9.06
C ARG A 169 -6.47 14.48 10.44
N PHE A 170 -5.60 13.97 11.32
CA PHE A 170 -5.38 14.56 12.64
C PHE A 170 -4.97 16.03 12.56
N TRP A 171 -3.95 16.35 11.74
CA TRP A 171 -3.42 17.71 11.63
C TRP A 171 -4.39 18.65 10.91
N GLU A 172 -5.11 18.16 9.90
CA GLU A 172 -5.98 18.95 9.04
C GLU A 172 -7.36 19.21 9.67
N ASP A 173 -7.94 18.20 10.34
CA ASP A 173 -9.33 18.21 10.75
C ASP A 173 -9.49 18.10 12.27
N ASP A 174 -9.02 17.00 12.87
CA ASP A 174 -9.45 16.62 14.21
C ASP A 174 -8.87 17.54 15.30
N LEU A 175 -7.57 17.85 15.23
CA LEU A 175 -6.92 18.76 16.19
C LEU A 175 -7.43 20.21 16.04
N PRO A 176 -7.50 20.82 14.85
CA PRO A 176 -8.11 22.13 14.68
C PRO A 176 -9.57 22.20 15.12
N ALA A 177 -10.37 21.14 14.87
CA ALA A 177 -11.76 21.09 15.32
C ALA A 177 -11.88 21.12 16.84
N LEU A 178 -11.09 20.31 17.55
CA LEU A 178 -11.07 20.31 19.01
C LEU A 178 -10.64 21.68 19.58
N LEU A 179 -9.61 22.30 19.01
CA LEU A 179 -9.14 23.61 19.47
C LEU A 179 -10.19 24.71 19.24
N ARG A 180 -10.88 24.71 18.09
CA ARG A 180 -11.97 25.64 17.79
C ARG A 180 -13.16 25.45 18.73
N GLN A 181 -13.56 24.22 19.00
CA GLN A 181 -14.65 23.90 19.92
C GLN A 181 -14.42 24.50 21.32
N HIS A 182 -13.17 24.64 21.75
CA HIS A 182 -12.78 25.20 23.04
C HIS A 182 -12.22 26.62 22.98
N ASN A 183 -12.45 27.36 21.89
CA ASN A 183 -12.01 28.74 21.69
C ASN A 183 -10.50 28.95 21.99
N LYS A 184 -9.65 27.99 21.60
CA LYS A 184 -8.20 28.11 21.80
C LYS A 184 -7.57 28.96 20.71
N ASP A 185 -6.62 29.82 21.11
CA ASP A 185 -5.85 30.64 20.16
C ASP A 185 -4.96 29.75 19.28
N THR A 186 -5.25 29.77 17.98
CA THR A 186 -4.47 29.08 16.95
C THR A 186 -3.61 30.03 16.12
N ALA A 187 -3.54 31.32 16.46
CA ALA A 187 -2.70 32.28 15.73
C ALA A 187 -1.23 31.84 15.76
N GLY A 188 -0.57 31.87 14.61
CA GLY A 188 0.82 31.41 14.48
C GLY A 188 1.02 29.89 14.52
N ILE A 189 -0.06 29.08 14.61
CA ILE A 189 0.02 27.62 14.43
C ILE A 189 -0.18 27.31 12.95
N GLY A 190 0.91 26.99 12.26
CA GLY A 190 0.89 26.53 10.87
C GLY A 190 0.54 25.05 10.74
N PHE A 191 -0.73 24.67 10.86
CA PHE A 191 -1.18 23.27 10.71
C PHE A 191 -0.73 22.62 9.39
N ASP A 192 -0.75 23.38 8.28
CA ASP A 192 -0.25 22.89 6.98
C ASP A 192 1.23 22.49 7.03
N MET A 193 2.05 23.25 7.78
CA MET A 193 3.47 22.91 7.97
C MET A 193 3.64 21.68 8.87
N LEU A 194 2.84 21.57 9.93
CA LEU A 194 2.87 20.41 10.82
C LEU A 194 2.49 19.12 10.08
N GLY A 195 1.42 19.17 9.29
CA GLY A 195 1.00 18.07 8.42
C GLY A 195 2.09 17.68 7.42
N GLU A 196 2.70 18.64 6.73
CA GLU A 196 3.77 18.34 5.76
C GLU A 196 5.01 17.73 6.41
N VAL A 197 5.45 18.23 7.57
CA VAL A 197 6.59 17.66 8.28
C VAL A 197 6.24 16.26 8.80
N SER A 198 5.01 16.04 9.26
CA SER A 198 4.53 14.71 9.65
C SER A 198 4.53 13.71 8.49
N ASP A 199 4.09 14.13 7.30
CA ASP A 199 4.16 13.32 6.08
C ASP A 199 5.62 13.02 5.70
N PHE A 200 6.49 14.04 5.78
CA PHE A 200 7.91 13.88 5.56
C PHE A 200 8.51 12.85 6.53
N PHE A 201 8.13 12.88 7.80
CA PHE A 201 8.57 11.90 8.79
C PHE A 201 8.12 10.48 8.45
N GLY A 202 6.88 10.27 8.04
CA GLY A 202 6.38 8.93 7.68
C GLY A 202 6.99 8.38 6.39
N GLU A 203 7.30 9.24 5.43
CA GLU A 203 7.91 8.83 4.16
C GLU A 203 9.42 8.62 4.26
N ARG A 204 10.10 9.52 4.99
CA ARG A 204 11.56 9.64 4.94
C ARG A 204 12.24 9.24 6.22
N PHE A 205 11.55 9.21 7.35
CA PHE A 205 12.11 8.94 8.66
C PHE A 205 13.25 9.91 9.03
N SER A 206 13.20 11.15 8.51
CA SER A 206 14.28 12.13 8.58
C SER A 206 13.76 13.56 8.78
N TRP A 207 14.65 14.52 9.03
CA TRP A 207 14.28 15.92 9.20
C TRP A 207 14.28 16.70 7.87
N PRO A 208 13.23 17.47 7.55
CA PRO A 208 13.20 18.32 6.36
C PRO A 208 14.09 19.57 6.52
N ARG A 209 15.19 19.64 5.75
CA ARG A 209 16.22 20.70 5.85
C ARG A 209 15.72 22.13 5.61
N HIS A 210 14.61 22.31 4.89
CA HIS A 210 14.03 23.62 4.58
C HIS A 210 13.15 24.18 5.71
N VAL A 211 12.85 23.38 6.74
CA VAL A 211 12.03 23.80 7.89
C VAL A 211 12.95 24.23 9.03
N ASP A 212 12.67 25.41 9.59
CA ASP A 212 13.36 25.88 10.78
C ASP A 212 12.93 25.06 12.02
N PHE A 213 13.87 24.33 12.60
CA PHE A 213 13.61 23.43 13.71
C PHE A 213 13.12 24.16 14.96
N LYS A 214 13.62 25.38 15.22
CA LYS A 214 13.22 26.17 16.39
C LYS A 214 11.77 26.63 16.28
N GLN A 215 11.37 27.13 15.11
CA GLN A 215 10.00 27.53 14.81
C GLN A 215 9.05 26.34 14.91
N TYR A 216 9.41 25.19 14.32
CA TYR A 216 8.62 23.96 14.39
C TYR A 216 8.40 23.50 15.85
N ARG A 217 9.47 23.48 16.65
CA ARG A 217 9.40 23.15 18.08
C ARG A 217 8.54 24.12 18.87
N GLN A 218 8.61 25.42 18.58
CA GLN A 218 7.75 26.44 19.20
C GLN A 218 6.27 26.20 18.88
N MET A 219 5.93 25.86 17.63
CA MET A 219 4.57 25.54 17.22
C MET A 219 4.01 24.32 17.97
N LEU A 220 4.78 23.23 18.07
CA LEU A 220 4.38 22.04 18.84
C LEU A 220 4.22 22.35 20.34
N THR A 221 5.11 23.17 20.91
CA THR A 221 5.03 23.56 22.33
C THR A 221 3.78 24.42 22.61
N LYS A 222 3.44 25.35 21.71
CA LYS A 222 2.21 26.15 21.78
C LYS A 222 0.97 25.25 21.70
N LEU A 223 0.96 24.28 20.78
CA LEU A 223 -0.13 23.30 20.64
C LEU A 223 -0.33 22.45 21.89
N LEU A 224 0.76 21.93 22.44
CA LEU A 224 0.72 21.15 23.68
C LEU A 224 0.12 21.96 24.82
N SER A 225 0.57 23.20 24.99
CA SER A 225 0.03 24.12 26.01
C SER A 225 -1.46 24.41 25.78
N ALA A 226 -1.88 24.59 24.53
CA ALA A 226 -3.29 24.84 24.20
C ALA A 226 -4.19 23.63 24.54
N LEU A 227 -3.72 22.41 24.27
CA LEU A 227 -4.42 21.16 24.60
C LEU A 227 -4.51 20.94 26.11
N GLU A 228 -3.42 21.16 26.85
CA GLU A 228 -3.39 20.99 28.30
C GLU A 228 -4.36 21.93 29.02
N ASN A 229 -4.49 23.15 28.50
CA ASN A 229 -5.41 24.17 29.01
C ASN A 229 -6.89 23.95 28.61
N ILE A 230 -7.24 22.90 27.88
CA ILE A 230 -8.66 22.56 27.63
C ILE A 230 -9.26 22.01 28.92
N ASN A 231 -10.18 22.75 29.53
CA ASN A 231 -10.98 22.30 30.66
C ASN A 231 -12.35 21.83 30.15
N ASP A 232 -12.59 20.52 30.18
CA ASP A 232 -13.86 19.90 29.80
C ASP A 232 -14.21 18.77 30.79
N ASN A 233 -15.46 18.77 31.24
CA ASN A 233 -16.02 17.77 32.14
C ASN A 233 -16.47 16.49 31.41
N ASN A 234 -16.51 16.50 30.08
CA ASN A 234 -16.76 15.32 29.27
C ASN A 234 -15.54 14.37 29.24
N GLU A 235 -15.75 13.11 29.63
CA GLU A 235 -14.67 12.12 29.67
C GLU A 235 -14.08 11.82 28.29
N THR A 236 -14.91 11.72 27.25
CA THR A 236 -14.47 11.49 25.87
C THR A 236 -13.56 12.62 25.41
N THR A 237 -13.94 13.89 25.64
CA THR A 237 -13.08 15.03 25.33
C THR A 237 -11.77 14.97 26.11
N ARG A 238 -11.80 14.65 27.41
CA ARG A 238 -10.59 14.52 28.22
C ARG A 238 -9.66 13.43 27.70
N ARG A 239 -10.19 12.26 27.33
CA ARG A 239 -9.41 11.16 26.75
C ARG A 239 -8.79 11.58 25.43
N ARG A 240 -9.58 12.20 24.54
CA ARG A 240 -9.12 12.68 23.24
C ARG A 240 -8.02 13.74 23.37
N LYS A 241 -8.19 14.78 24.19
CA LYS A 241 -7.15 15.79 24.39
C LYS A 241 -5.85 15.20 24.95
N ASN A 242 -5.94 14.20 25.84
CA ASN A 242 -4.76 13.57 26.45
C ASN A 242 -4.00 12.71 25.43
N LEU A 243 -4.72 11.98 24.57
CA LEU A 243 -4.11 11.26 23.44
C LEU A 243 -3.40 12.23 22.50
N TYR A 244 -4.06 13.35 22.15
CA TYR A 244 -3.49 14.35 21.26
C TYR A 244 -2.24 14.99 21.88
N ALA A 245 -2.28 15.33 23.17
CA ALA A 245 -1.12 15.85 23.89
C ALA A 245 0.05 14.84 23.88
N GLN A 246 -0.22 13.55 24.10
CA GLN A 246 0.82 12.52 24.00
C GLN A 246 1.38 12.38 22.58
N PHE A 247 0.54 12.51 21.56
CA PHE A 247 1.00 12.52 20.17
C PHE A 247 1.88 13.74 19.88
N ILE A 248 1.52 14.94 20.32
CA ILE A 248 2.38 16.14 20.16
C ILE A 248 3.73 15.95 20.86
N ARG A 249 3.78 15.32 22.03
CA ARG A 249 5.03 14.95 22.72
C ARG A 249 5.86 13.96 21.91
N SER A 250 5.21 12.95 21.33
CA SER A 250 5.83 11.99 20.42
C SER A 250 6.41 12.66 19.18
N THR A 251 5.66 13.54 18.52
CA THR A 251 6.13 14.30 17.36
C THR A 251 7.31 15.20 17.70
N LEU A 252 7.32 15.82 18.89
CA LEU A 252 8.45 16.63 19.34
C LEU A 252 9.71 15.78 19.57
N SER A 253 9.57 14.60 20.17
CA SER A 253 10.68 13.65 20.34
C SER A 253 11.22 13.17 18.99
N LEU A 254 10.32 12.79 18.08
CA LEU A 254 10.67 12.34 16.72
C LEU A 254 11.42 13.43 15.94
N ALA A 255 10.90 14.66 15.97
CA ALA A 255 11.52 15.81 15.31
C ALA A 255 12.93 16.08 15.86
N THR A 256 13.09 16.00 17.19
CA THR A 256 14.39 16.20 17.86
C THR A 256 15.39 15.13 17.44
N ASP A 257 14.98 13.86 17.47
CA ASP A 257 15.83 12.74 17.06
C ASP A 257 16.26 12.85 15.59
N TYR A 258 15.31 13.14 14.70
CA TYR A 258 15.58 13.29 13.27
C TYR A 258 16.47 14.48 12.94
N PHE A 259 16.32 15.59 13.69
CA PHE A 259 17.15 16.77 13.51
C PHE A 259 18.59 16.54 13.97
N TYR A 260 18.79 16.00 15.18
CA TYR A 260 20.12 15.89 15.78
C TYR A 260 20.88 14.61 15.43
N HIS A 261 20.19 13.48 15.28
CA HIS A 261 20.84 12.18 15.08
C HIS A 261 20.72 11.65 13.66
N ASN A 262 19.77 12.16 12.88
CA ASN A 262 19.51 11.79 11.47
C ASN A 262 19.74 10.29 11.23
N PRO A 263 18.96 9.40 11.88
CA PRO A 263 19.18 7.96 11.83
C PRO A 263 19.13 7.42 10.38
N THR A 264 18.39 8.10 9.51
CA THR A 264 18.36 7.82 8.08
C THR A 264 19.63 8.14 7.32
N GLY A 265 20.41 9.12 7.74
CA GLY A 265 21.68 9.45 7.08
C GLY A 265 22.72 8.33 7.21
N LYS A 266 22.48 7.36 8.10
CA LYS A 266 23.39 6.27 8.40
C LYS A 266 23.15 5.08 7.49
N ASN A 267 24.25 4.46 7.06
CA ASN A 267 24.25 3.19 6.35
C ASN A 267 24.55 2.04 7.32
N ILE A 268 24.64 0.82 6.78
CA ILE A 268 24.81 -0.41 7.57
C ILE A 268 26.08 -0.43 8.44
N ASN A 269 27.11 0.35 8.10
CA ASN A 269 28.37 0.40 8.83
C ASN A 269 28.44 1.55 9.85
N THR A 270 27.47 2.47 9.80
CA THR A 270 27.48 3.71 10.59
C THR A 270 26.30 3.81 11.55
N PHE A 271 25.25 3.03 11.31
CA PHE A 271 24.14 2.87 12.24
C PHE A 271 24.60 2.02 13.43
N LYS A 272 24.26 2.47 14.64
CA LYS A 272 24.49 1.75 15.89
C LYS A 272 23.18 1.51 16.62
N ALA A 273 23.11 0.47 17.45
CA ALA A 273 21.91 0.21 18.25
C ALA A 273 21.49 1.38 19.14
N SER A 274 22.45 2.12 19.69
CA SER A 274 22.20 3.32 20.49
C SER A 274 21.47 4.45 19.73
N ASP A 275 21.48 4.43 18.39
CA ASP A 275 20.69 5.35 17.56
C ASP A 275 19.18 5.12 17.72
N SER A 276 18.77 3.96 18.21
CA SER A 276 17.36 3.66 18.52
C SER A 276 16.94 4.09 19.92
N ASN A 277 17.87 4.52 20.80
CA ASN A 277 17.56 4.82 22.20
C ASN A 277 16.48 5.92 22.36
N ALA A 278 16.51 6.96 21.52
CA ALA A 278 15.49 8.01 21.55
C ALA A 278 14.10 7.47 21.16
N ARG A 279 14.05 6.59 20.15
CA ARG A 279 12.84 5.89 19.72
C ARG A 279 12.30 4.99 20.82
N ASP A 280 13.14 4.11 21.38
CA ASP A 280 12.75 3.19 22.45
C ASP A 280 12.28 3.91 23.72
N ALA A 281 12.95 5.01 24.10
CA ALA A 281 12.50 5.84 25.20
C ALA A 281 11.10 6.42 24.96
N GLN A 282 10.82 6.89 23.75
CA GLN A 282 9.51 7.42 23.42
C GLN A 282 8.45 6.31 23.27
N MET A 283 8.81 5.13 22.76
CA MET A 283 7.91 3.96 22.72
C MET A 283 7.51 3.51 24.12
N ALA A 284 8.46 3.47 25.05
CA ALA A 284 8.20 3.20 26.46
C ALA A 284 7.26 4.25 27.07
N ASN A 285 7.52 5.54 26.84
CA ASN A 285 6.65 6.63 27.32
C ASN A 285 5.23 6.52 26.77
N ASN A 286 5.08 6.18 25.49
CA ASN A 286 3.79 5.96 24.86
C ASN A 286 3.06 4.77 25.47
N LEU A 287 3.74 3.63 25.69
CA LEU A 287 3.12 2.47 26.33
C LEU A 287 2.69 2.76 27.77
N LEU A 288 3.51 3.48 28.54
CA LEU A 288 3.16 3.93 29.89
C LEU A 288 1.97 4.90 29.89
N PHE A 289 1.84 5.74 28.88
CA PHE A 289 0.64 6.54 28.65
C PHE A 289 -0.57 5.65 28.35
N LEU A 290 -0.44 4.67 27.44
CA LEU A 290 -1.53 3.76 27.06
C LEU A 290 -2.02 2.93 28.25
N LEU A 291 -1.13 2.55 29.18
CA LEU A 291 -1.50 1.87 30.42
C LEU A 291 -2.35 2.74 31.36
N LYS A 292 -2.21 4.06 31.31
CA LYS A 292 -3.11 5.00 32.00
C LYS A 292 -4.39 5.22 31.20
N TYR A 293 -4.30 5.27 29.87
CA TYR A 293 -5.40 5.50 28.95
C TYR A 293 -6.41 4.34 28.91
N PHE A 294 -5.92 3.10 28.95
CA PHE A 294 -6.68 1.86 29.07
C PHE A 294 -6.61 1.35 30.50
N LYS A 295 -7.07 2.20 31.44
CA LYS A 295 -7.10 1.89 32.86
C LYS A 295 -7.73 0.51 33.09
N ASP A 296 -7.11 -0.28 33.97
CA ASP A 296 -7.54 -1.63 34.39
C ASP A 296 -7.53 -2.72 33.28
N GLN A 297 -7.27 -2.36 32.02
CA GLN A 297 -7.10 -3.33 30.95
C GLN A 297 -5.66 -3.85 30.89
N LYS A 298 -5.50 -5.07 30.36
CA LYS A 298 -4.21 -5.70 30.05
C LYS A 298 -3.88 -5.55 28.56
N ILE A 299 -2.61 -5.36 28.25
CA ILE A 299 -2.11 -5.00 26.92
C ILE A 299 -1.18 -6.09 26.39
N ILE A 300 -1.39 -6.51 25.14
CA ILE A 300 -0.48 -7.35 24.36
C ILE A 300 0.31 -6.42 23.43
N CYS A 301 1.63 -6.43 23.50
CA CYS A 301 2.48 -5.66 22.60
C CYS A 301 3.00 -6.57 21.47
N TRP A 302 2.91 -6.10 20.23
CA TRP A 302 3.43 -6.75 19.04
C TRP A 302 4.56 -5.91 18.44
N GLY A 303 5.78 -6.46 18.37
CA GLY A 303 6.94 -5.75 17.84
C GLY A 303 8.20 -6.62 17.81
N ALA A 304 9.35 -6.02 17.49
CA ALA A 304 10.64 -6.70 17.46
C ALA A 304 11.13 -7.09 18.87
N SER A 305 11.79 -8.26 18.96
CA SER A 305 12.28 -8.80 20.24
C SER A 305 13.29 -7.87 20.91
N LEU A 306 14.14 -7.22 20.12
CA LEU A 306 15.19 -6.36 20.64
C LEU A 306 14.65 -5.10 21.32
N HIS A 307 13.55 -4.51 20.82
CA HIS A 307 12.85 -3.41 21.51
C HIS A 307 12.27 -3.87 22.87
N PHE A 308 11.85 -5.13 22.96
CA PHE A 308 11.25 -5.69 24.17
C PHE A 308 12.24 -6.30 25.17
N ALA A 309 13.54 -6.29 24.87
CA ALA A 309 14.52 -6.84 25.79
C ALA A 309 14.49 -6.14 27.17
N ASN A 310 14.61 -6.91 28.25
CA ASN A 310 14.71 -6.43 29.63
C ASN A 310 16.09 -5.83 29.92
N ARG A 311 17.13 -6.45 29.37
CA ARG A 311 18.54 -6.07 29.51
C ARG A 311 19.30 -6.52 28.27
N THR A 312 20.07 -5.61 27.68
CA THR A 312 21.03 -5.92 26.59
C THR A 312 22.48 -5.72 27.03
N ASP A 313 22.70 -4.96 28.10
CA ASP A 313 23.99 -4.70 28.73
C ASP A 313 24.57 -5.90 29.51
N VAL A 314 23.88 -7.03 29.50
CA VAL A 314 24.31 -8.29 30.13
C VAL A 314 25.12 -9.17 29.18
N PHE A 315 25.22 -8.80 27.91
CA PHE A 315 26.00 -9.50 26.89
C PHE A 315 27.39 -8.87 26.78
N ASN A 316 28.40 -9.66 26.41
CA ASN A 316 29.75 -9.15 26.16
C ASN A 316 29.85 -8.50 24.76
N ASP A 317 29.07 -7.44 24.55
CA ASP A 317 28.96 -6.72 23.29
C ASP A 317 28.80 -5.22 23.57
N SER A 318 29.75 -4.40 23.08
CA SER A 318 29.75 -2.96 23.36
C SER A 318 28.55 -2.22 22.78
N GLU A 319 28.02 -2.67 21.65
CA GLU A 319 26.88 -2.03 21.00
C GLU A 319 25.59 -2.29 21.77
N LEU A 320 25.40 -3.53 22.25
CA LEU A 320 24.28 -3.91 23.11
C LEU A 320 24.33 -3.25 24.49
N ASN A 321 25.52 -2.96 25.01
CA ASN A 321 25.71 -2.24 26.27
C ASN A 321 25.24 -0.78 26.20
N ASP A 322 25.40 -0.13 25.05
CA ASP A 322 24.97 1.26 24.84
C ASP A 322 23.49 1.37 24.48
N TYR A 323 22.85 0.25 24.11
CA TYR A 323 21.45 0.20 23.73
C TYR A 323 20.52 0.09 24.95
N LYS A 324 19.41 0.83 24.91
CA LYS A 324 18.43 0.95 25.99
C LYS A 324 17.04 0.60 25.44
N PRO A 325 16.67 -0.69 25.45
CA PRO A 325 15.39 -1.14 24.89
C PRO A 325 14.19 -0.62 25.67
N MET A 326 13.06 -0.42 24.97
CA MET A 326 11.82 0.03 25.62
C MET A 326 11.32 -0.96 26.69
N GLY A 327 11.57 -2.26 26.51
CA GLY A 327 11.22 -3.30 27.48
C GLY A 327 11.82 -3.05 28.86
N GLN A 328 13.12 -2.72 28.91
CA GLN A 328 13.82 -2.33 30.13
C GLN A 328 13.15 -1.12 30.81
N LEU A 329 12.85 -0.07 30.04
CA LEU A 329 12.29 1.18 30.58
C LEU A 329 10.89 0.98 31.15
N VAL A 330 10.05 0.18 30.48
CA VAL A 330 8.69 -0.13 30.93
C VAL A 330 8.74 -1.01 32.19
N LYS A 331 9.60 -2.03 32.21
CA LYS A 331 9.73 -2.93 33.37
C LYS A 331 10.29 -2.21 34.60
N ASN A 332 11.26 -1.31 34.42
CA ASN A 332 11.74 -0.41 35.49
C ASN A 332 10.62 0.45 36.08
N SER A 333 9.65 0.89 35.27
CA SER A 333 8.53 1.70 35.74
C SER A 333 7.39 0.91 36.37
N MET A 334 7.18 -0.36 35.98
CA MET A 334 6.03 -1.15 36.41
C MET A 334 6.36 -2.25 37.43
N GLY A 335 7.64 -2.63 37.54
CA GLY A 335 8.10 -3.78 38.31
C GLY A 335 8.12 -5.08 37.49
N ASP A 336 8.95 -6.03 37.94
CA ASP A 336 9.31 -7.22 37.17
C ASP A 336 8.15 -8.18 36.89
N THR A 337 7.13 -8.21 37.74
CA THR A 337 5.99 -9.13 37.62
C THR A 337 4.83 -8.58 36.79
N ALA A 338 4.86 -7.29 36.46
CA ALA A 338 3.79 -6.63 35.72
C ALA A 338 3.95 -6.77 34.19
N VAL A 339 5.13 -7.21 33.73
CA VAL A 339 5.52 -7.22 32.32
C VAL A 339 6.24 -8.53 31.99
N ILE A 340 5.72 -9.30 31.02
CA ILE A 340 6.34 -10.52 30.50
C ILE A 340 6.80 -10.31 29.07
N ASN A 341 8.09 -10.55 28.81
CA ASN A 341 8.70 -10.36 27.50
C ASN A 341 9.12 -11.69 26.89
N VAL A 342 8.59 -11.97 25.70
CA VAL A 342 8.80 -13.22 24.95
C VAL A 342 9.63 -12.90 23.70
N ALA A 343 10.86 -13.39 23.63
CA ALA A 343 11.66 -13.35 22.40
C ALA A 343 11.39 -14.57 21.52
N VAL A 344 11.75 -14.50 20.25
CA VAL A 344 11.57 -15.60 19.29
C VAL A 344 12.92 -16.16 18.85
N THR A 345 13.01 -17.47 18.66
CA THR A 345 14.18 -18.12 18.07
C THR A 345 13.79 -19.36 17.25
N GLY A 346 14.71 -19.87 16.42
CA GLY A 346 14.50 -21.09 15.66
C GLY A 346 15.77 -21.75 15.13
N SER A 347 15.67 -23.02 14.73
CA SER A 347 16.86 -23.84 14.41
C SER A 347 17.31 -23.76 12.96
N TYR A 348 16.38 -23.79 12.01
CA TYR A 348 16.70 -23.76 10.58
C TYR A 348 15.59 -23.12 9.77
N GLY A 349 15.85 -22.93 8.48
CA GLY A 349 14.86 -22.47 7.50
C GLY A 349 15.29 -21.19 6.81
N THR A 350 14.32 -20.41 6.37
CA THR A 350 14.57 -19.13 5.68
C THR A 350 13.65 -18.03 6.19
N TYR A 351 14.15 -16.80 6.17
CA TYR A 351 13.38 -15.61 6.56
C TYR A 351 13.46 -14.53 5.49
N ALA A 352 12.36 -13.81 5.31
CA ALA A 352 12.28 -12.60 4.50
C ALA A 352 10.98 -11.87 4.83
N THR A 353 11.03 -10.54 4.79
CA THR A 353 9.81 -9.73 4.68
C THR A 353 9.01 -10.17 3.45
N TRP A 354 7.70 -9.95 3.42
CA TRP A 354 6.83 -10.38 2.32
C TRP A 354 7.26 -9.94 0.90
N SER A 355 8.01 -8.85 0.77
CA SER A 355 8.57 -8.35 -0.50
C SER A 355 10.06 -8.63 -0.69
N GLY A 356 10.68 -9.32 0.27
CA GLY A 356 12.13 -9.51 0.36
C GLY A 356 12.60 -10.79 -0.29
N ILE A 357 13.90 -10.87 -0.56
CA ILE A 357 14.54 -12.11 -1.00
C ILE A 357 14.82 -12.98 0.25
N PRO A 358 14.35 -14.24 0.27
CA PRO A 358 14.63 -15.19 1.36
C PRO A 358 16.12 -15.33 1.64
N LYS A 359 16.46 -15.38 2.93
CA LYS A 359 17.81 -15.66 3.44
C LYS A 359 17.77 -16.90 4.32
N GLU A 360 18.79 -17.73 4.21
CA GLU A 360 18.97 -18.87 5.11
C GLU A 360 19.34 -18.42 6.51
N LEU A 361 18.79 -19.12 7.50
CA LEU A 361 19.28 -19.00 8.88
C LEU A 361 20.68 -19.61 8.99
N PRO A 362 21.57 -19.04 9.80
CA PRO A 362 22.85 -19.68 10.11
C PRO A 362 22.63 -21.05 10.77
N ARG A 363 23.54 -21.99 10.51
CA ARG A 363 23.50 -23.30 11.18
C ARG A 363 23.69 -23.12 12.70
N THR A 364 22.83 -23.77 13.47
CA THR A 364 22.92 -23.80 14.93
C THR A 364 24.16 -24.54 15.40
N ILE A 365 24.88 -24.00 16.38
CA ILE A 365 25.93 -24.74 17.08
C ILE A 365 25.31 -25.75 18.06
N ALA A 366 26.00 -26.88 18.31
CA ALA A 366 25.46 -28.01 19.09
C ALA A 366 25.04 -27.64 20.53
N THR A 367 25.68 -26.63 21.14
CA THR A 367 25.40 -26.17 22.50
C THR A 367 24.36 -25.06 22.58
N SER A 368 23.79 -24.64 21.45
CA SER A 368 22.74 -23.62 21.42
C SER A 368 21.40 -24.17 21.89
N VAL A 369 20.55 -23.33 22.50
CA VAL A 369 19.23 -23.73 22.97
C VAL A 369 18.37 -24.29 21.83
N GLU A 370 18.52 -23.73 20.63
CA GLU A 370 17.83 -24.17 19.41
C GLU A 370 18.26 -25.57 18.98
N SER A 371 19.55 -25.90 19.10
CA SER A 371 20.04 -27.24 18.77
C SER A 371 19.59 -28.28 19.79
N VAL A 372 19.55 -27.92 21.08
CA VAL A 372 19.05 -28.81 22.14
C VAL A 372 17.56 -29.08 21.96
N LEU A 373 16.73 -28.05 21.79
CA LEU A 373 15.28 -28.20 21.58
C LEU A 373 14.95 -29.01 20.31
N MET A 374 15.72 -28.81 19.24
CA MET A 374 15.60 -29.60 18.01
C MET A 374 15.94 -31.07 18.26
N GLY A 375 17.05 -31.36 18.95
CA GLY A 375 17.47 -32.71 19.30
C GLY A 375 16.50 -33.43 20.24
N GLN A 376 15.78 -32.68 21.07
CA GLN A 376 14.74 -33.20 21.97
C GLN A 376 13.40 -33.47 21.29
N GLY A 377 13.26 -33.16 19.99
CA GLY A 377 12.04 -33.47 19.25
C GLY A 377 10.94 -32.41 19.36
N TYR A 378 11.19 -31.23 19.95
CA TYR A 378 10.20 -30.14 19.95
C TYR A 378 10.08 -29.46 18.59
N ASN A 379 8.84 -29.16 18.19
CA ASN A 379 8.54 -28.45 16.94
C ASN A 379 8.22 -26.98 17.19
N THR A 380 7.30 -26.67 18.11
CA THR A 380 7.04 -25.32 18.61
C THR A 380 6.78 -25.36 20.11
N CYS A 381 7.47 -24.53 20.87
CA CYS A 381 7.30 -24.44 22.32
C CYS A 381 7.70 -23.07 22.88
N LEU A 382 7.23 -22.77 24.08
CA LEU A 382 7.76 -21.70 24.91
C LEU A 382 8.75 -22.29 25.93
N VAL A 383 9.82 -21.59 26.21
CA VAL A 383 10.76 -21.91 27.28
C VAL A 383 10.66 -20.81 28.34
N ASP A 384 10.20 -21.16 29.54
CA ASP A 384 10.18 -20.26 30.69
C ASP A 384 11.60 -20.09 31.24
N LEU A 385 12.22 -18.93 30.97
CA LEU A 385 13.60 -18.66 31.38
C LEU A 385 13.73 -18.34 32.87
N LYS A 386 12.61 -18.08 33.57
CA LYS A 386 12.61 -17.77 35.00
C LYS A 386 12.58 -19.01 35.88
N LYS A 387 12.32 -20.21 35.33
CA LYS A 387 12.44 -21.44 36.11
C LYS A 387 13.88 -21.67 36.57
N ASN A 388 14.02 -22.09 37.83
CA ASN A 388 15.30 -22.30 38.52
C ASN A 388 16.27 -23.23 37.76
N SER A 389 15.77 -24.13 36.91
CA SER A 389 16.59 -25.02 36.08
C SER A 389 17.32 -24.29 34.94
N VAL A 390 16.85 -23.12 34.51
CA VAL A 390 17.43 -22.29 33.43
C VAL A 390 18.23 -21.10 34.01
N ASN A 391 17.86 -20.63 35.19
CA ASN A 391 18.29 -19.37 35.84
C ASN A 391 19.78 -19.30 36.30
N THR A 392 20.66 -20.21 35.84
CA THR A 392 22.06 -20.27 36.31
C THR A 392 23.12 -20.38 35.21
N ALA A 393 22.74 -20.42 33.92
CA ALA A 393 23.70 -20.68 32.84
C ALA A 393 23.75 -19.56 31.80
N SER A 394 24.95 -19.09 31.49
CA SER A 394 25.22 -18.41 30.22
C SER A 394 25.08 -19.45 29.10
N PHE A 395 24.16 -19.23 28.16
CA PHE A 395 23.94 -20.13 27.03
C PHE A 395 23.88 -19.37 25.71
N THR A 396 24.05 -20.09 24.60
CA THR A 396 23.97 -19.51 23.26
C THR A 396 22.55 -19.62 22.73
N SER A 397 22.03 -18.51 22.20
CA SER A 397 20.78 -18.45 21.45
C SER A 397 20.92 -17.52 20.26
N TYR A 398 20.03 -17.67 19.28
CA TYR A 398 19.94 -16.90 18.05
C TYR A 398 18.80 -15.87 18.08
N ALA A 399 18.23 -15.61 19.26
CA ALA A 399 17.07 -14.73 19.43
C ALA A 399 17.32 -13.24 19.08
N PHE A 400 18.59 -12.83 18.91
CA PHE A 400 18.97 -11.52 18.37
C PHE A 400 19.56 -11.64 16.98
N ASP A 401 18.89 -11.03 15.99
CA ASP A 401 19.34 -10.91 14.59
C ASP A 401 19.74 -12.23 13.90
N HIS A 402 19.26 -13.38 14.39
CA HIS A 402 19.68 -14.71 13.96
C HIS A 402 21.20 -14.95 14.13
N LEU A 403 21.84 -14.28 15.08
CA LEU A 403 23.27 -14.43 15.36
C LEU A 403 23.50 -15.24 16.65
N PRO A 404 24.50 -16.14 16.67
CA PRO A 404 24.83 -16.89 17.89
C PRO A 404 25.39 -15.93 18.93
N LEU A 405 24.61 -15.62 19.96
CA LEU A 405 25.03 -14.78 21.06
C LEU A 405 24.98 -15.58 22.37
N GLN A 406 26.14 -15.64 23.03
CA GLN A 406 26.28 -16.28 24.32
C GLN A 406 26.05 -15.26 25.44
N GLY A 407 25.19 -15.59 26.39
CA GLY A 407 24.97 -14.74 27.56
C GLY A 407 23.85 -15.22 28.47
N PRO A 408 23.55 -14.43 29.52
CA PRO A 408 22.49 -14.71 30.48
C PRO A 408 21.13 -14.28 29.91
N TRP A 409 20.59 -15.07 28.98
CA TRP A 409 19.34 -14.75 28.28
C TRP A 409 18.12 -14.64 29.22
N GLU A 410 18.16 -15.25 30.40
CA GLU A 410 17.14 -15.11 31.46
C GLU A 410 17.05 -13.69 32.05
N LYS A 411 18.10 -12.89 31.85
CA LYS A 411 18.11 -11.45 32.18
C LYS A 411 17.60 -10.60 31.03
N ALA A 412 17.75 -11.07 29.79
CA ALA A 412 17.29 -10.38 28.60
C ALA A 412 15.79 -10.59 28.35
N PHE A 413 15.26 -11.78 28.62
CA PHE A 413 13.85 -12.15 28.38
C PHE A 413 13.28 -13.02 29.50
N ASP A 414 11.95 -13.04 29.59
CA ASP A 414 11.23 -13.91 30.53
C ASP A 414 10.93 -15.28 29.90
N ALA A 415 10.73 -15.33 28.58
CA ALA A 415 10.56 -16.57 27.85
C ALA A 415 11.11 -16.52 26.42
N LEU A 416 11.40 -17.68 25.86
CA LEU A 416 11.70 -17.87 24.43
C LEU A 416 10.57 -18.64 23.74
N LEU A 417 10.04 -18.10 22.65
CA LEU A 417 9.21 -18.82 21.70
C LEU A 417 10.13 -19.48 20.65
N TYR A 418 10.26 -20.78 20.75
CA TYR A 418 11.03 -21.60 19.83
C TYR A 418 10.13 -22.18 18.73
N THR A 419 10.58 -22.09 17.48
CA THR A 419 10.06 -22.88 16.36
C THR A 419 11.21 -23.58 15.65
N ARG A 420 11.06 -24.87 15.40
CA ARG A 420 12.08 -25.70 14.76
C ARG A 420 12.46 -25.16 13.38
N GLU A 421 11.46 -24.92 12.56
CA GLU A 421 11.61 -24.33 11.24
C GLU A 421 11.08 -22.90 11.22
N ILE A 422 11.85 -21.99 10.62
CA ILE A 422 11.43 -20.63 10.29
C ILE A 422 11.08 -20.60 8.81
N THR A 423 9.90 -20.07 8.50
CA THR A 423 9.44 -19.87 7.13
C THR A 423 9.29 -18.38 6.84
N PRO A 424 9.60 -17.94 5.61
CA PRO A 424 9.59 -16.52 5.29
C PRO A 424 8.16 -15.99 5.31
N SER A 425 8.00 -14.72 5.68
CA SER A 425 6.72 -14.03 5.53
C SER A 425 6.32 -14.08 4.07
N ARG A 426 5.14 -14.62 3.79
CA ARG A 426 4.63 -14.71 2.43
C ARG A 426 3.98 -13.40 2.04
N PRO A 427 4.14 -12.96 0.78
CA PRO A 427 3.24 -11.95 0.25
C PRO A 427 1.81 -12.52 0.26
N ARG A 428 0.79 -11.66 0.23
CA ARG A 428 -0.63 -12.08 0.26
C ARG A 428 -0.88 -13.24 -0.75
N GLN A 429 -1.86 -14.11 -0.56
CA GLN A 429 -2.10 -15.18 -1.57
C GLN A 429 -2.52 -14.61 -2.92
N GLU A 430 -3.28 -13.53 -2.86
CA GLU A 430 -3.50 -12.50 -3.87
C GLU A 430 -2.26 -12.02 -4.65
N ASP A 431 -1.08 -12.29 -4.09
CA ASP A 431 0.18 -11.70 -4.45
C ASP A 431 1.21 -12.81 -4.87
N VAL A 432 0.92 -14.09 -4.62
CA VAL A 432 1.75 -15.24 -5.04
C VAL A 432 1.39 -15.64 -6.46
N ILE A 433 2.27 -15.36 -7.42
CA ILE A 433 2.25 -16.08 -8.69
C ILE A 433 2.98 -17.39 -8.47
N ASP A 434 2.25 -18.47 -8.68
CA ASP A 434 2.79 -19.82 -8.70
C ASP A 434 3.97 -19.90 -9.69
N THR A 435 5.17 -20.07 -9.17
CA THR A 435 6.39 -20.29 -9.97
C THR A 435 6.58 -21.76 -10.33
N ALA A 436 5.59 -22.62 -10.12
CA ALA A 436 5.66 -24.04 -10.47
C ALA A 436 4.75 -24.39 -11.66
N PHE A 437 5.19 -24.09 -12.88
CA PHE A 437 4.73 -24.83 -14.06
C PHE A 437 5.93 -25.24 -14.91
N GLY A 438 6.65 -26.24 -14.38
CA GLY A 438 7.37 -27.19 -15.20
C GLY A 438 6.46 -28.36 -15.54
N LYS A 439 6.44 -28.70 -16.84
CA LYS A 439 5.83 -29.87 -17.50
C LYS A 439 4.34 -29.76 -17.85
N ASN A 440 4.13 -29.58 -19.16
CA ASN A 440 2.89 -29.85 -19.87
C ASN A 440 2.36 -31.25 -19.52
N ASP A 441 1.08 -31.32 -19.15
CA ASP A 441 0.29 -32.55 -19.22
C ASP A 441 -0.76 -32.36 -20.34
N PRO A 442 -0.64 -33.04 -21.49
CA PRO A 442 -1.58 -32.91 -22.59
C PRO A 442 -2.75 -33.87 -22.37
N GLY A 443 -3.81 -33.41 -21.73
CA GLY A 443 -4.93 -34.31 -21.44
C GLY A 443 -6.16 -33.64 -20.85
N ASN A 444 -6.81 -32.76 -21.61
CA ASN A 444 -8.26 -32.58 -21.52
C ASN A 444 -8.78 -31.86 -22.76
N GLN A 445 -9.22 -32.65 -23.74
CA GLN A 445 -10.05 -32.19 -24.85
C GLN A 445 -11.45 -31.89 -24.30
N ILE A 446 -11.83 -30.62 -24.31
CA ILE A 446 -13.24 -30.21 -24.23
C ILE A 446 -13.79 -30.27 -25.65
N SER A 447 -14.79 -31.12 -25.85
CA SER A 447 -15.55 -31.26 -27.09
C SER A 447 -16.31 -29.96 -27.40
N VAL A 448 -16.09 -29.41 -28.59
CA VAL A 448 -16.82 -28.25 -29.10
C VAL A 448 -17.93 -28.77 -30.01
N ASP A 449 -19.18 -28.51 -29.63
CA ASP A 449 -20.35 -28.71 -30.49
C ASP A 449 -20.29 -27.76 -31.69
N THR A 450 -20.13 -28.31 -32.89
CA THR A 450 -20.14 -27.58 -34.16
C THR A 450 -21.58 -27.33 -34.62
N ALA A 451 -22.11 -26.14 -34.35
CA ALA A 451 -23.24 -25.59 -35.11
C ALA A 451 -22.72 -24.94 -36.40
N ALA A 452 -23.29 -25.27 -37.55
CA ALA A 452 -22.86 -24.78 -38.86
C ALA A 452 -23.00 -23.24 -38.97
N ALA A 453 -21.87 -22.52 -38.99
CA ALA A 453 -21.85 -21.07 -39.17
C ALA A 453 -22.29 -20.69 -40.60
N SER A 454 -23.30 -19.83 -40.70
CA SER A 454 -23.74 -19.26 -41.99
C SER A 454 -22.86 -18.07 -42.34
N LEU A 455 -22.31 -18.02 -43.55
CA LEU A 455 -21.49 -16.90 -44.03
C LEU A 455 -22.40 -15.80 -44.61
N LEU A 456 -22.48 -14.66 -43.93
CA LEU A 456 -23.18 -13.45 -44.39
C LEU A 456 -22.16 -12.46 -44.97
N LYS A 457 -22.43 -11.92 -46.16
CA LYS A 457 -21.64 -10.85 -46.77
C LYS A 457 -22.40 -9.54 -46.70
N ILE A 458 -21.91 -8.59 -45.92
CA ILE A 458 -22.59 -7.31 -45.71
C ILE A 458 -21.76 -6.19 -46.36
N LYS A 459 -22.40 -5.37 -47.20
CA LYS A 459 -21.83 -4.13 -47.72
C LYS A 459 -22.46 -2.94 -47.01
N VAL A 460 -21.66 -2.06 -46.43
CA VAL A 460 -22.16 -0.83 -45.80
C VAL A 460 -21.77 0.37 -46.66
N VAL A 461 -22.75 1.24 -46.92
CA VAL A 461 -22.60 2.44 -47.75
C VAL A 461 -23.21 3.64 -47.04
N ASP A 462 -22.75 4.84 -47.41
CA ASP A 462 -23.31 6.10 -46.93
C ASP A 462 -24.67 6.30 -47.63
N GLY A 463 -25.71 6.56 -46.85
CA GLY A 463 -27.08 6.65 -47.32
C GLY A 463 -27.39 7.89 -48.16
N LYS A 464 -26.50 8.89 -48.21
CA LYS A 464 -26.65 10.10 -49.04
C LYS A 464 -25.81 10.05 -50.32
N SER A 465 -24.58 9.56 -50.22
CA SER A 465 -23.59 9.57 -51.31
C SER A 465 -23.41 8.21 -51.99
N GLY A 466 -23.87 7.12 -51.37
CA GLY A 466 -23.71 5.76 -51.88
C GLY A 466 -22.27 5.22 -51.83
N ILE A 467 -21.34 6.02 -51.31
CA ILE A 467 -19.92 5.66 -51.17
C ILE A 467 -19.79 4.58 -50.08
N PRO A 468 -18.92 3.58 -50.23
CA PRO A 468 -18.69 2.60 -49.17
C PRO A 468 -18.31 3.24 -47.84
N VAL A 469 -18.92 2.77 -46.75
CA VAL A 469 -18.56 3.18 -45.39
C VAL A 469 -17.57 2.13 -44.87
N PRO A 470 -16.26 2.46 -44.85
CA PRO A 470 -15.28 1.54 -44.34
C PRO A 470 -15.38 1.46 -42.81
N PHE A 471 -15.01 0.30 -42.26
CA PHE A 471 -14.90 0.05 -40.83
C PHE A 471 -16.20 0.25 -40.02
N ALA A 472 -17.36 0.16 -40.67
CA ALA A 472 -18.63 0.05 -39.98
C ALA A 472 -18.65 -1.25 -39.16
N THR A 473 -18.96 -1.12 -37.88
CA THR A 473 -19.07 -2.26 -36.95
C THR A 473 -20.36 -3.00 -37.24
N ILE A 474 -20.31 -4.32 -37.37
CA ILE A 474 -21.46 -5.22 -37.52
C ILE A 474 -21.42 -6.19 -36.33
N ARG A 475 -22.32 -6.02 -35.37
CA ARG A 475 -22.32 -6.76 -34.11
C ARG A 475 -23.58 -7.60 -33.94
N VAL A 476 -23.43 -8.86 -33.51
CA VAL A 476 -24.53 -9.68 -33.00
C VAL A 476 -24.66 -9.45 -31.49
N THR A 477 -25.82 -8.98 -31.05
CA THR A 477 -26.02 -8.52 -29.66
C THR A 477 -25.86 -9.61 -28.60
N ARG A 478 -26.28 -10.85 -28.89
CA ARG A 478 -26.25 -11.95 -27.90
C ARG A 478 -24.86 -12.55 -27.69
N THR A 479 -24.08 -12.73 -28.76
CA THR A 479 -22.74 -13.34 -28.69
C THR A 479 -21.65 -12.31 -28.44
N GLY A 480 -21.92 -11.02 -28.70
CA GLY A 480 -20.92 -9.97 -28.62
C GLY A 480 -19.90 -9.99 -29.76
N GLU A 481 -20.03 -10.93 -30.70
CA GLU A 481 -19.16 -11.03 -31.89
C GLU A 481 -19.38 -9.80 -32.79
N ALA A 482 -18.28 -9.14 -33.14
CA ALA A 482 -18.27 -7.98 -34.02
C ALA A 482 -17.35 -8.23 -35.22
N ASN A 483 -17.85 -7.92 -36.42
CA ASN A 483 -17.08 -7.84 -37.64
C ASN A 483 -17.04 -6.39 -38.13
N PHE A 484 -16.07 -6.04 -38.96
CA PHE A 484 -15.95 -4.69 -39.52
C PHE A 484 -15.94 -4.75 -41.03
N THR A 485 -16.49 -3.73 -41.69
CA THR A 485 -16.34 -3.58 -43.14
C THR A 485 -14.91 -3.20 -43.50
N SER A 486 -14.41 -3.75 -44.61
CA SER A 486 -13.12 -3.38 -45.21
C SER A 486 -13.16 -1.96 -45.80
N GLU A 487 -12.05 -1.51 -46.36
CA GLU A 487 -11.95 -0.22 -47.08
C GLU A 487 -12.97 -0.06 -48.22
N THR A 488 -13.45 -1.18 -48.78
CA THR A 488 -14.49 -1.18 -49.83
C THR A 488 -15.91 -1.28 -49.28
N GLY A 489 -16.06 -1.11 -47.95
CA GLY A 489 -17.34 -1.22 -47.23
C GLY A 489 -17.86 -2.64 -47.15
N LEU A 490 -17.07 -3.67 -47.46
CA LEU A 490 -17.49 -5.08 -47.47
C LEU A 490 -17.00 -5.84 -46.24
N ALA A 491 -17.87 -6.61 -45.60
CA ALA A 491 -17.53 -7.56 -44.54
C ALA A 491 -17.98 -8.96 -44.92
N ALA A 492 -17.12 -9.96 -44.70
CA ALA A 492 -17.50 -11.37 -44.76
C ALA A 492 -17.64 -11.87 -43.32
N CYS A 493 -18.86 -11.87 -42.82
CA CYS A 493 -19.16 -12.19 -41.44
C CYS A 493 -19.48 -13.68 -41.30
N ARG A 494 -18.68 -14.39 -40.51
CA ARG A 494 -19.04 -15.74 -40.01
C ARG A 494 -19.58 -15.56 -38.60
N PHE A 495 -20.84 -15.88 -38.41
CA PHE A 495 -21.47 -15.87 -37.10
C PHE A 495 -22.10 -17.24 -36.85
N ALA A 496 -21.89 -17.79 -35.66
CA ALA A 496 -22.77 -18.83 -35.13
C ALA A 496 -23.98 -18.12 -34.50
N CYS A 497 -24.99 -17.81 -35.32
CA CYS A 497 -26.13 -16.98 -34.90
C CYS A 497 -27.48 -17.70 -35.04
N ASP A 498 -28.38 -17.41 -34.11
CA ASP A 498 -29.80 -17.80 -34.21
C ASP A 498 -30.49 -16.83 -35.20
N PRO A 499 -31.40 -17.29 -36.07
CA PRO A 499 -32.15 -16.42 -36.99
C PRO A 499 -32.85 -15.22 -36.31
N LYS A 500 -33.17 -15.33 -35.02
CA LYS A 500 -33.82 -14.27 -34.24
C LYS A 500 -32.84 -13.27 -33.59
N ASP A 501 -31.54 -13.52 -33.65
CA ASP A 501 -30.53 -12.63 -33.06
C ASP A 501 -30.56 -11.25 -33.75
N THR A 502 -30.37 -10.18 -32.95
CA THR A 502 -30.34 -8.81 -33.46
C THR A 502 -28.92 -8.40 -33.86
N ILE A 503 -28.77 -7.94 -35.10
CA ILE A 503 -27.55 -7.34 -35.65
C ILE A 503 -27.65 -5.82 -35.57
N ILE A 504 -26.56 -5.20 -35.12
CA ILE A 504 -26.40 -3.74 -35.04
C ILE A 504 -25.24 -3.34 -35.94
N ILE A 505 -25.47 -2.36 -36.80
CA ILE A 505 -24.46 -1.80 -37.70
C ILE A 505 -24.26 -0.32 -37.40
N SER A 506 -23.05 0.08 -37.03
CA SER A 506 -22.74 1.46 -36.63
C SER A 506 -21.41 1.93 -37.17
N SER A 507 -21.33 3.22 -37.50
CA SER A 507 -20.09 3.89 -37.88
C SER A 507 -20.08 5.31 -37.33
N ILE A 508 -18.90 5.83 -36.98
CA ILE A 508 -18.74 7.18 -36.42
C ILE A 508 -19.19 8.21 -37.45
N GLY A 509 -19.98 9.19 -37.00
CA GLY A 509 -20.59 10.20 -37.88
C GLY A 509 -21.86 9.72 -38.57
N TYR A 510 -22.38 8.53 -38.24
CA TYR A 510 -23.62 7.97 -38.77
C TYR A 510 -24.58 7.49 -37.67
N ASN A 511 -25.87 7.51 -37.97
CA ASN A 511 -26.90 6.86 -37.17
C ASN A 511 -26.75 5.33 -37.22
N THR A 512 -27.07 4.66 -36.13
CA THR A 512 -26.96 3.20 -36.02
C THR A 512 -28.13 2.49 -36.72
N PHE A 513 -27.85 1.43 -37.48
CA PHE A 513 -28.82 0.54 -38.10
C PHE A 513 -29.00 -0.73 -37.27
N LYS A 514 -30.24 -1.24 -37.11
CA LYS A 514 -30.54 -2.45 -36.33
C LYS A 514 -31.56 -3.34 -37.05
N THR A 515 -31.32 -4.64 -37.13
CA THR A 515 -32.27 -5.63 -37.71
C THR A 515 -32.05 -7.04 -37.14
N THR A 516 -32.92 -8.02 -37.43
CA THR A 516 -32.72 -9.43 -37.08
C THR A 516 -32.04 -10.21 -38.21
N VAL A 517 -31.30 -11.28 -37.87
CA VAL A 517 -30.55 -12.10 -38.84
C VAL A 517 -31.46 -12.66 -39.94
N GLU A 518 -32.65 -13.14 -39.59
CA GLU A 518 -33.64 -13.69 -40.55
C GLU A 518 -34.11 -12.68 -41.63
N LYS A 519 -33.93 -11.37 -41.38
CA LYS A 519 -34.28 -10.30 -42.32
C LYS A 519 -33.14 -9.95 -43.27
N LEU A 520 -31.95 -10.55 -43.09
CA LEU A 520 -30.78 -10.31 -43.92
C LEU A 520 -30.67 -11.40 -44.98
N SER A 521 -30.43 -10.98 -46.22
CA SER A 521 -30.02 -11.88 -47.31
C SER A 521 -28.55 -12.29 -47.15
N ILE A 522 -28.16 -13.44 -47.72
CA ILE A 522 -26.77 -13.95 -47.70
C ILE A 522 -25.76 -12.88 -48.17
N VAL A 523 -26.16 -12.06 -49.14
CA VAL A 523 -25.48 -10.81 -49.51
C VAL A 523 -26.44 -9.66 -49.24
N HIS A 524 -26.10 -8.74 -48.36
CA HIS A 524 -26.97 -7.64 -47.95
C HIS A 524 -26.25 -6.29 -47.97
N THR A 525 -26.91 -5.24 -48.43
CA THR A 525 -26.36 -3.88 -48.45
C THR A 525 -27.10 -2.99 -47.46
N VAL A 526 -26.37 -2.28 -46.61
CA VAL A 526 -26.90 -1.42 -45.55
C VAL A 526 -26.47 0.01 -45.77
N SER A 527 -27.43 0.93 -45.79
CA SER A 527 -27.20 2.36 -45.94
C SER A 527 -27.25 3.06 -44.57
N LEU A 528 -26.12 3.64 -44.13
CA LEU A 528 -26.05 4.42 -42.89
C LEU A 528 -26.22 5.91 -43.17
N MET A 529 -27.05 6.61 -42.40
CA MET A 529 -27.30 8.06 -42.59
C MET A 529 -26.37 8.91 -41.71
N PRO A 530 -25.69 9.96 -42.21
CA PRO A 530 -24.80 10.82 -41.41
C PRO A 530 -25.50 11.59 -40.27
N GLY A 531 -24.81 11.79 -39.14
CA GLY A 531 -25.22 12.60 -37.98
C GLY A 531 -24.10 13.53 -37.50
N TYR A 532 -24.35 14.85 -37.43
CA TYR A 532 -23.38 15.89 -37.09
C TYR A 532 -23.65 16.51 -35.71
N TYR A 533 -22.59 16.91 -34.99
CA TYR A 533 -22.63 17.81 -33.81
C TYR A 533 -21.80 19.06 -34.15
N ASN A 534 -22.37 20.27 -34.02
CA ASN A 534 -21.65 21.52 -34.29
C ASN A 534 -21.08 22.11 -32.98
N LEU A 535 -19.92 22.76 -33.05
CA LEU A 535 -19.33 23.53 -31.94
C LEU A 535 -19.70 25.01 -32.12
N GLY A 536 -20.45 25.57 -31.18
CA GLY A 536 -20.91 26.96 -31.19
C GLY A 536 -19.87 27.98 -30.69
N GLU A 537 -20.07 29.24 -31.09
CA GLU A 537 -19.24 30.40 -30.79
C GLU A 537 -19.23 30.78 -29.29
N VAL A 538 -18.09 31.28 -28.80
CA VAL A 538 -17.88 31.67 -27.39
C VAL A 538 -18.38 33.09 -27.15
N VAL A 539 -19.50 33.23 -26.42
CA VAL A 539 -19.99 34.53 -25.93
C VAL A 539 -19.77 34.65 -24.41
N VAL A 540 -19.06 35.70 -23.98
CA VAL A 540 -18.82 36.01 -22.56
C VAL A 540 -20.08 36.61 -21.94
N SER A 541 -20.82 35.84 -21.13
CA SER A 541 -22.04 36.32 -20.45
C SER A 541 -21.73 37.03 -19.13
N GLN A 542 -22.49 38.09 -18.81
CA GLN A 542 -22.30 38.97 -17.64
C GLN A 542 -22.80 38.42 -16.28
N ARG A 543 -23.18 37.14 -16.16
CA ARG A 543 -23.46 36.52 -14.84
C ARG A 543 -22.14 36.05 -14.22
N LYS A 544 -21.74 36.62 -13.08
CA LYS A 544 -20.50 36.27 -12.36
C LYS A 544 -20.63 34.85 -11.77
N ILE A 545 -20.29 33.82 -12.55
CA ILE A 545 -20.25 32.42 -12.09
C ILE A 545 -19.19 32.31 -11.00
N ASN A 546 -19.58 31.72 -9.85
CA ASN A 546 -18.64 31.42 -8.77
C ASN A 546 -18.10 30.00 -8.98
N ALA A 547 -16.89 29.89 -9.53
CA ALA A 547 -16.25 28.62 -9.87
C ALA A 547 -16.06 27.68 -8.65
N GLU A 548 -15.79 28.23 -7.47
CA GLU A 548 -15.67 27.43 -6.24
C GLU A 548 -17.01 26.76 -5.87
N LYS A 549 -18.13 27.49 -6.01
CA LYS A 549 -19.47 26.93 -5.80
C LYS A 549 -19.80 25.85 -6.83
N VAL A 550 -19.44 26.06 -8.09
CA VAL A 550 -19.63 25.07 -9.17
C VAL A 550 -18.83 23.80 -8.87
N LEU A 551 -17.56 23.93 -8.50
CA LEU A 551 -16.72 22.78 -8.14
C LEU A 551 -17.28 22.00 -6.94
N LYS A 552 -17.72 22.70 -5.89
CA LYS A 552 -18.37 22.06 -4.72
C LYS A 552 -19.64 21.30 -5.12
N ALA A 553 -20.46 21.89 -5.99
CA ALA A 553 -21.68 21.25 -6.49
C ALA A 553 -21.35 20.00 -7.32
N ALA A 554 -20.37 20.08 -8.21
CA ALA A 554 -19.91 18.93 -9.01
C ALA A 554 -19.40 17.78 -8.12
N VAL A 555 -18.55 18.09 -7.14
CA VAL A 555 -18.04 17.08 -6.19
C VAL A 555 -19.18 16.43 -5.40
N LYS A 556 -20.18 17.20 -4.97
CA LYS A 556 -21.36 16.66 -4.29
C LYS A 556 -22.20 15.76 -5.21
N ALA A 557 -22.33 16.13 -6.48
CA ALA A 557 -23.12 15.41 -7.48
C ALA A 557 -22.46 14.10 -7.96
N MET A 558 -21.15 13.90 -7.69
CA MET A 558 -20.41 12.70 -8.14
C MET A 558 -21.09 11.38 -7.76
N SER A 559 -21.65 11.28 -6.55
CA SER A 559 -22.34 10.06 -6.07
C SER A 559 -23.59 9.69 -6.90
N GLY A 560 -24.27 10.68 -7.47
CA GLY A 560 -25.41 10.47 -8.36
C GLY A 560 -25.04 10.37 -9.84
N ASN A 561 -23.95 11.04 -10.24
CA ASN A 561 -23.54 11.11 -11.64
C ASN A 561 -22.66 9.94 -12.07
N PHE A 562 -21.84 9.36 -11.21
CA PHE A 562 -20.91 8.28 -11.58
C PHE A 562 -21.44 6.91 -11.18
N ILE A 563 -20.94 5.84 -11.83
CA ILE A 563 -21.29 4.45 -11.49
C ILE A 563 -20.86 4.14 -10.05
N GLN A 564 -21.80 3.69 -9.21
CA GLN A 564 -21.55 3.36 -7.79
C GLN A 564 -21.54 1.85 -7.53
N ASP A 565 -22.07 1.06 -8.46
CA ASP A 565 -22.13 -0.40 -8.37
C ASP A 565 -20.78 -1.02 -8.77
N ASP A 566 -20.63 -2.32 -8.50
CA ASP A 566 -19.51 -3.09 -9.05
C ASP A 566 -19.43 -2.88 -10.57
N MET A 567 -18.23 -2.57 -11.05
CA MET A 567 -18.00 -2.18 -12.44
C MET A 567 -16.81 -2.94 -13.01
N MET A 568 -16.96 -3.52 -14.19
CA MET A 568 -15.88 -4.12 -14.97
C MET A 568 -15.72 -3.37 -16.29
N MET A 569 -14.51 -2.89 -16.56
CA MET A 569 -14.17 -2.17 -17.78
C MET A 569 -13.30 -3.04 -18.67
N ASP A 570 -13.69 -3.22 -19.93
CA ASP A 570 -12.79 -3.73 -20.96
C ASP A 570 -11.93 -2.58 -21.47
N VAL A 571 -10.60 -2.71 -21.37
CA VAL A 571 -9.67 -1.64 -21.72
C VAL A 571 -8.61 -2.06 -22.72
N TYR A 572 -8.21 -1.11 -23.57
CA TYR A 572 -6.96 -1.13 -24.34
C TYR A 572 -6.00 -0.11 -23.74
N VAL A 573 -4.73 -0.49 -23.58
CA VAL A 573 -3.67 0.36 -23.04
C VAL A 573 -2.46 0.35 -23.96
N HIS A 574 -1.90 1.53 -24.22
CA HIS A 574 -0.64 1.71 -24.96
C HIS A 574 0.33 2.57 -24.16
N MET A 575 1.57 2.12 -24.03
CA MET A 575 2.62 2.73 -23.22
C MET A 575 3.87 2.90 -24.06
N LEU A 576 4.29 4.15 -24.26
CA LEU A 576 5.45 4.52 -25.05
C LEU A 576 6.39 5.39 -24.23
N ALA A 577 7.68 5.08 -24.28
CA ALA A 577 8.72 5.92 -23.71
C ALA A 577 9.87 6.13 -24.70
N SER A 578 10.31 7.38 -24.80
CA SER A 578 11.42 7.80 -25.65
C SER A 578 12.47 8.55 -24.82
N LEU A 579 13.74 8.27 -25.11
CA LEU A 579 14.90 8.94 -24.55
C LEU A 579 15.61 9.71 -25.67
N ASN A 580 15.71 11.05 -25.55
CA ASN A 580 16.30 11.91 -26.57
C ASN A 580 15.78 11.55 -27.98
N ASP A 581 14.45 11.47 -28.10
CA ASP A 581 13.70 11.15 -29.32
C ASP A 581 13.87 9.74 -29.89
N SER A 582 14.64 8.88 -29.21
CA SER A 582 14.74 7.44 -29.53
C SER A 582 13.79 6.62 -28.66
N VAL A 583 12.95 5.78 -29.25
CA VAL A 583 12.07 4.87 -28.51
C VAL A 583 12.93 3.91 -27.67
N VAL A 584 12.64 3.82 -26.37
CA VAL A 584 13.31 2.93 -25.41
C VAL A 584 12.40 1.83 -24.88
N SER A 585 11.08 2.04 -24.92
CA SER A 585 10.05 1.07 -24.57
C SER A 585 8.77 1.36 -25.34
N ASP A 586 8.11 0.33 -25.87
CA ASP A 586 6.83 0.40 -26.58
C ASP A 586 6.03 -0.88 -26.31
N GLN A 587 4.92 -0.76 -25.59
CA GLN A 587 4.14 -1.88 -25.07
C GLN A 587 2.65 -1.57 -25.15
N GLU A 588 1.84 -2.54 -25.57
CA GLU A 588 0.38 -2.43 -25.56
C GLU A 588 -0.28 -3.69 -25.00
N TYR A 589 -1.48 -3.54 -24.44
CA TYR A 589 -2.23 -4.67 -23.90
C TYR A 589 -3.73 -4.41 -23.85
N ILE A 590 -4.50 -5.48 -23.72
CA ILE A 590 -5.94 -5.44 -23.40
C ILE A 590 -6.18 -6.10 -22.04
N ALA A 591 -7.08 -5.54 -21.24
CA ALA A 591 -7.34 -6.01 -19.88
C ALA A 591 -8.80 -5.83 -19.46
N ASP A 592 -9.22 -6.62 -18.47
CA ASP A 592 -10.41 -6.36 -17.67
C ASP A 592 -10.01 -5.57 -16.42
N MET A 593 -10.61 -4.40 -16.18
CA MET A 593 -10.39 -3.56 -15.02
C MET A 593 -11.64 -3.50 -14.14
N MET A 594 -11.59 -4.14 -12.97
CA MET A 594 -12.69 -4.22 -12.01
C MET A 594 -12.54 -3.17 -10.91
N ALA A 595 -13.62 -2.44 -10.64
CA ALA A 595 -13.80 -1.61 -9.45
C ALA A 595 -14.96 -2.15 -8.62
N LYS A 596 -14.67 -2.55 -7.38
CA LYS A 596 -15.69 -2.86 -6.39
C LYS A 596 -16.35 -1.57 -5.92
N ASN A 597 -17.68 -1.53 -5.89
CA ASN A 597 -18.50 -0.36 -5.60
C ASN A 597 -18.14 0.88 -6.46
N GLY A 598 -17.76 0.65 -7.72
CA GLY A 598 -17.57 1.71 -8.72
C GLY A 598 -16.71 2.89 -8.24
N TYR A 599 -17.26 4.10 -8.32
CA TYR A 599 -16.65 5.35 -7.87
C TYR A 599 -16.93 5.71 -6.40
N SER A 600 -17.83 4.99 -5.71
CA SER A 600 -18.06 5.20 -4.27
C SER A 600 -16.87 4.76 -3.42
N SER A 601 -16.11 3.78 -3.91
CA SER A 601 -14.93 3.22 -3.27
C SER A 601 -13.65 3.84 -3.82
N LYS A 602 -12.73 4.19 -2.91
CA LYS A 602 -11.35 4.56 -3.24
C LYS A 602 -10.46 3.35 -3.51
N SER A 603 -10.99 2.14 -3.45
CA SER A 603 -10.25 0.93 -3.78
C SER A 603 -9.68 1.00 -5.20
N ARG A 604 -8.43 0.58 -5.35
CA ARG A 604 -7.77 0.48 -6.65
C ARG A 604 -8.53 -0.46 -7.58
N TYR A 605 -8.54 -0.14 -8.87
CA TYR A 605 -8.88 -1.06 -9.94
C TYR A 605 -8.03 -2.31 -9.83
N LYS A 606 -8.68 -3.46 -9.85
CA LYS A 606 -8.06 -4.78 -10.06
C LYS A 606 -8.05 -5.05 -11.55
N SER A 607 -6.90 -5.34 -12.14
CA SER A 607 -6.81 -5.57 -13.60
C SER A 607 -6.26 -6.95 -13.93
N THR A 608 -6.87 -7.61 -14.91
CA THR A 608 -6.40 -8.88 -15.49
C THR A 608 -6.10 -8.66 -16.97
N VAL A 609 -4.84 -8.81 -17.38
CA VAL A 609 -4.41 -8.68 -18.77
C VAL A 609 -4.77 -9.94 -19.54
N ARG A 610 -5.56 -9.76 -20.61
CA ARG A 610 -5.95 -10.87 -21.48
C ARG A 610 -4.88 -11.17 -22.52
N LYS A 611 -4.34 -10.12 -23.16
CA LYS A 611 -3.28 -10.21 -24.18
C LYS A 611 -2.36 -9.01 -24.09
N ALA A 612 -1.07 -9.21 -24.34
CA ALA A 612 -0.07 -8.15 -24.40
C ALA A 612 0.76 -8.27 -25.69
N ASN A 613 1.28 -7.14 -26.16
CA ASN A 613 2.24 -7.04 -27.24
C ASN A 613 3.41 -6.16 -26.80
N ILE A 614 4.61 -6.73 -26.89
CA ILE A 614 5.85 -6.03 -26.55
C ILE A 614 6.55 -5.70 -27.85
N ILE A 615 6.24 -4.52 -28.39
CA ILE A 615 6.83 -4.01 -29.63
C ILE A 615 8.32 -3.72 -29.38
N GLN A 616 8.61 -3.08 -28.25
CA GLN A 616 9.96 -2.85 -27.76
C GLN A 616 10.02 -2.96 -26.24
N ALA A 617 10.76 -3.96 -25.74
CA ALA A 617 11.04 -4.09 -24.31
C ALA A 617 11.96 -2.96 -23.81
N ASP A 618 11.88 -2.66 -22.50
CA ASP A 618 12.71 -1.65 -21.85
C ASP A 618 14.21 -1.89 -22.08
N ARG A 619 14.87 -0.92 -22.73
CA ARG A 619 16.32 -0.92 -23.00
C ARG A 619 17.15 -0.12 -21.99
N SER A 620 16.56 0.35 -20.91
CA SER A 620 17.26 1.15 -19.89
C SER A 620 18.37 0.36 -19.19
N GLY A 621 18.19 -0.95 -19.01
CA GLY A 621 19.08 -1.79 -18.21
C GLY A 621 19.28 -1.25 -16.79
N GLY A 622 18.28 -0.51 -16.25
CA GLY A 622 18.35 0.14 -14.95
C GLY A 622 19.22 1.41 -14.88
N LYS A 623 19.77 1.89 -16.01
CA LYS A 623 20.63 3.09 -16.05
C LYS A 623 19.84 4.39 -15.83
N TYR A 624 18.54 4.38 -16.11
CA TYR A 624 17.61 5.49 -15.89
C TYR A 624 16.20 4.91 -15.65
N PHE A 625 15.32 5.70 -15.05
CA PHE A 625 13.96 5.30 -14.76
C PHE A 625 13.09 5.39 -16.02
N VAL A 626 12.34 4.34 -16.35
CA VAL A 626 11.34 4.37 -17.43
C VAL A 626 9.95 4.24 -16.79
N PRO A 627 9.08 5.24 -16.88
CA PRO A 627 7.70 5.17 -16.42
C PRO A 627 6.90 4.10 -17.18
N PHE A 628 5.73 3.76 -16.65
CA PHE A 628 4.75 2.88 -17.33
C PHE A 628 5.26 1.48 -17.67
N GLN A 629 6.24 0.97 -16.91
CA GLN A 629 6.62 -0.44 -16.99
C GLN A 629 5.62 -1.28 -16.16
N GLY A 630 5.10 -2.36 -16.76
CA GLY A 630 4.07 -3.21 -16.14
C GLY A 630 2.63 -2.70 -16.35
N THR A 631 1.66 -3.27 -15.64
CA THR A 631 0.23 -3.14 -16.00
C THR A 631 -0.58 -2.25 -15.06
N SER A 632 -0.85 -2.71 -13.83
CA SER A 632 -2.01 -2.25 -13.06
C SER A 632 -1.83 -0.98 -12.21
N ILE A 633 -0.60 -0.64 -11.83
CA ILE A 633 -0.33 0.47 -10.89
C ILE A 633 -0.61 1.83 -11.54
N TRP A 634 -0.25 1.98 -12.82
CA TRP A 634 -0.33 3.25 -13.53
C TRP A 634 -1.77 3.59 -13.94
N SER A 635 -2.55 2.61 -14.36
CA SER A 635 -3.98 2.77 -14.66
C SER A 635 -4.79 3.25 -13.44
N ASN A 636 -4.33 2.90 -12.23
CA ASN A 636 -4.91 3.38 -10.98
C ASN A 636 -4.60 4.85 -10.66
N MET A 637 -3.46 5.36 -11.13
CA MET A 637 -3.11 6.79 -10.99
C MET A 637 -3.76 7.66 -12.07
N LEU A 638 -4.27 7.05 -13.15
CA LEU A 638 -4.78 7.76 -14.30
C LEU A 638 -6.15 8.40 -14.04
N ASP A 639 -7.12 7.66 -13.48
CA ASP A 639 -8.50 8.13 -13.30
C ASP A 639 -8.61 9.14 -12.14
N ALA A 640 -8.72 10.43 -12.47
CA ALA A 640 -8.76 11.49 -11.48
C ALA A 640 -10.02 11.47 -10.59
N VAL A 641 -11.20 11.15 -11.14
CA VAL A 641 -12.46 11.09 -10.38
C VAL A 641 -12.40 9.99 -9.32
N LYS A 642 -11.73 8.87 -9.63
CA LYS A 642 -11.58 7.77 -8.68
C LYS A 642 -10.41 7.95 -7.70
N SER A 643 -9.27 8.45 -8.17
CA SER A 643 -8.00 8.36 -7.43
C SER A 643 -7.44 9.69 -6.94
N CYS A 644 -7.79 10.82 -7.56
CA CYS A 644 -7.20 12.11 -7.20
C CYS A 644 -7.93 12.73 -6.00
N PRO A 645 -7.24 12.99 -4.86
CA PRO A 645 -7.91 13.49 -3.66
C PRO A 645 -8.47 14.92 -3.80
N VAL A 646 -8.09 15.65 -4.84
CA VAL A 646 -8.50 17.05 -5.06
C VAL A 646 -10.01 17.19 -5.27
N LEU A 647 -10.67 16.13 -5.75
CA LEU A 647 -12.12 16.06 -5.94
C LEU A 647 -12.83 15.62 -4.65
N ASN A 648 -12.50 16.28 -3.54
CA ASN A 648 -13.11 16.07 -2.24
C ASN A 648 -13.59 17.39 -1.64
N ALA A 649 -14.83 17.42 -1.16
CA ALA A 649 -15.47 18.64 -0.68
C ALA A 649 -14.68 19.33 0.45
N HIS A 650 -14.03 18.55 1.33
CA HIS A 650 -13.23 19.06 2.45
C HIS A 650 -11.90 19.68 2.01
N LYS A 651 -11.44 19.37 0.80
CA LYS A 651 -10.13 19.81 0.28
C LYS A 651 -10.20 21.02 -0.64
N ILE A 652 -11.39 21.41 -1.10
CA ILE A 652 -11.57 22.53 -2.05
C ILE A 652 -11.04 23.86 -1.47
N ASN A 653 -11.15 24.08 -0.16
CA ASN A 653 -10.61 25.28 0.50
C ASN A 653 -9.07 25.40 0.43
N ARG A 654 -8.36 24.30 0.14
CA ARG A 654 -6.90 24.26 -0.07
C ARG A 654 -6.50 24.59 -1.50
N LEU A 655 -7.47 24.88 -2.37
CA LEU A 655 -7.26 25.26 -3.75
C LEU A 655 -7.50 26.76 -3.95
N ARG A 656 -6.79 27.33 -4.92
CA ARG A 656 -7.24 28.53 -5.62
C ARG A 656 -8.11 28.04 -6.78
N VAL A 657 -9.35 28.51 -6.82
CA VAL A 657 -10.33 28.10 -7.83
C VAL A 657 -10.72 29.32 -8.66
N SER A 658 -10.64 29.20 -9.98
CA SER A 658 -10.98 30.25 -10.94
C SER A 658 -11.95 29.73 -11.99
N LEU A 659 -12.76 30.63 -12.54
CA LEU A 659 -13.48 30.37 -13.77
C LEU A 659 -12.48 30.56 -14.92
N ASP A 660 -12.24 29.52 -15.70
CA ASP A 660 -11.34 29.58 -16.84
C ASP A 660 -12.10 29.99 -18.12
N SER A 661 -13.12 29.21 -18.49
CA SER A 661 -13.98 29.50 -19.64
C SER A 661 -15.37 28.87 -19.52
N ILE A 662 -16.26 29.20 -20.45
CA ILE A 662 -17.57 28.56 -20.63
C ILE A 662 -17.67 28.14 -22.09
N ILE A 663 -17.91 26.86 -22.32
CA ILE A 663 -18.08 26.29 -23.66
C ILE A 663 -19.57 26.06 -23.88
N TYR A 664 -20.09 26.54 -25.01
CA TYR A 664 -21.48 26.36 -25.41
C TYR A 664 -21.59 25.18 -26.35
N THR A 665 -22.53 24.27 -26.06
CA THR A 665 -22.91 23.17 -26.94
C THR A 665 -24.37 23.35 -27.36
N ASP A 666 -24.78 22.68 -28.43
CA ASP A 666 -26.15 22.78 -28.99
C ASP A 666 -27.27 22.51 -27.97
N SER A 667 -26.95 21.82 -26.87
CA SER A 667 -27.92 21.40 -25.84
C SER A 667 -27.55 21.75 -24.39
N SER A 668 -26.38 22.39 -24.14
CA SER A 668 -25.95 22.73 -22.77
C SER A 668 -24.76 23.70 -22.71
N ARG A 669 -24.35 24.08 -21.49
CA ARG A 669 -23.11 24.80 -21.19
C ARG A 669 -22.17 23.92 -20.39
N ILE A 670 -20.89 23.97 -20.74
CA ILE A 670 -19.79 23.35 -19.99
C ILE A 670 -19.01 24.47 -19.32
N ILE A 671 -18.96 24.46 -17.99
CA ILE A 671 -18.20 25.40 -17.19
C ILE A 671 -16.81 24.80 -16.98
N VAL A 672 -15.76 25.52 -17.39
CA VAL A 672 -14.37 25.11 -17.20
C VAL A 672 -13.82 25.81 -15.97
N VAL A 673 -13.43 25.02 -14.98
CA VAL A 673 -12.91 25.47 -13.69
C VAL A 673 -11.42 25.22 -13.62
N GLY A 674 -10.64 26.28 -13.44
CA GLY A 674 -9.22 26.21 -13.14
C GLY A 674 -8.99 25.96 -11.65
N ILE A 675 -8.05 25.08 -11.33
CA ILE A 675 -7.61 24.79 -9.97
C ILE A 675 -6.10 24.88 -9.85
N THR A 676 -5.63 25.41 -8.72
CA THR A 676 -4.21 25.39 -8.33
C THR A 676 -4.12 25.08 -6.84
N ALA A 677 -3.23 24.19 -6.44
CA ALA A 677 -2.99 23.94 -5.02
C ALA A 677 -2.39 25.19 -4.38
N LYS A 678 -2.92 25.62 -3.22
CA LYS A 678 -2.26 26.66 -2.42
C LYS A 678 -0.89 26.19 -1.92
N ARG A 679 -0.79 24.89 -1.64
CA ARG A 679 0.41 24.14 -1.29
C ARG A 679 0.21 22.68 -1.70
N ALA A 680 1.05 22.15 -2.59
CA ALA A 680 0.93 20.78 -3.08
C ALA A 680 1.55 19.78 -2.10
N ASN A 681 0.79 18.74 -1.72
CA ASN A 681 1.30 17.59 -0.97
C ASN A 681 0.49 16.33 -1.31
N ALA A 682 1.02 15.15 -0.97
CA ALA A 682 0.42 13.88 -1.33
C ALA A 682 -1.02 13.73 -0.80
N ALA A 683 -1.31 14.25 0.39
CA ALA A 683 -2.66 14.28 0.94
C ALA A 683 -3.65 15.02 0.02
N LEU A 684 -3.27 16.17 -0.52
CA LEU A 684 -4.14 16.97 -1.37
C LEU A 684 -4.21 16.46 -2.81
N VAL A 685 -3.05 16.12 -3.38
CA VAL A 685 -2.92 15.91 -4.84
C VAL A 685 -2.60 14.46 -5.21
N GLY A 686 -2.50 13.54 -4.25
CA GLY A 686 -2.35 12.10 -4.47
C GLY A 686 -0.96 11.64 -4.91
N ILE A 687 -0.02 12.57 -5.13
CA ILE A 687 1.36 12.28 -5.57
C ILE A 687 2.34 12.94 -4.60
N HIS A 688 3.37 12.19 -4.21
CA HIS A 688 4.47 12.68 -3.36
C HIS A 688 5.47 13.55 -4.14
N TYR A 689 6.30 14.33 -3.45
CA TYR A 689 7.37 15.16 -4.06
C TYR A 689 6.86 16.09 -5.16
N VAL A 690 5.78 16.81 -4.89
CA VAL A 690 5.17 17.76 -5.82
C VAL A 690 5.50 19.16 -5.35
N SER A 691 6.13 19.96 -6.21
CA SER A 691 6.43 21.36 -5.94
C SER A 691 5.22 22.25 -6.25
N ASP A 692 4.48 21.92 -7.30
CA ASP A 692 3.30 22.65 -7.74
C ASP A 692 2.27 21.72 -8.40
N PHE A 693 1.00 22.08 -8.26
CA PHE A 693 -0.13 21.35 -8.84
C PHE A 693 -1.18 22.31 -9.38
N TYR A 694 -1.60 22.09 -10.61
CA TYR A 694 -2.67 22.85 -11.25
C TYR A 694 -3.41 22.01 -12.29
N GLY A 695 -4.61 22.44 -12.67
CA GLY A 695 -5.39 21.76 -13.68
C GLY A 695 -6.69 22.46 -14.04
N THR A 696 -7.43 21.85 -14.97
CA THR A 696 -8.76 22.28 -15.37
C THR A 696 -9.76 21.13 -15.25
N ILE A 697 -10.98 21.47 -14.84
CA ILE A 697 -12.10 20.54 -14.70
C ILE A 697 -13.26 21.07 -15.54
N TYR A 698 -13.77 20.24 -16.44
CA TYR A 698 -14.89 20.56 -17.32
C TYR A 698 -16.16 19.99 -16.71
N ILE A 699 -17.09 20.87 -16.37
CA ILE A 699 -18.31 20.54 -15.62
C ILE A 699 -19.53 20.86 -16.48
N GLN A 700 -20.36 19.86 -16.73
CA GLN A 700 -21.64 20.02 -17.40
C GLN A 700 -22.61 20.81 -16.51
N GLU A 701 -23.18 21.91 -17.00
CA GLU A 701 -24.02 22.78 -16.15
C GLU A 701 -25.39 22.15 -15.82
N SER A 702 -25.95 21.31 -16.69
CA SER A 702 -27.29 20.74 -16.51
C SER A 702 -27.41 19.79 -15.31
N ASP A 703 -26.35 19.03 -15.02
CA ASP A 703 -26.34 17.96 -14.00
C ASP A 703 -25.11 18.00 -13.10
N MET A 704 -24.23 18.99 -13.27
CA MET A 704 -22.95 19.12 -12.57
C MET A 704 -21.99 17.93 -12.78
N ALA A 705 -22.15 17.15 -13.86
CA ALA A 705 -21.26 16.03 -14.16
C ALA A 705 -19.86 16.52 -14.58
N ILE A 706 -18.81 15.87 -14.06
CA ILE A 706 -17.43 16.10 -14.51
C ILE A 706 -17.23 15.33 -15.82
N LEU A 707 -16.99 16.06 -16.90
CA LEU A 707 -16.83 15.49 -18.25
C LEU A 707 -15.36 15.25 -18.61
N LYS A 708 -14.47 16.11 -18.13
CA LYS A 708 -13.04 16.04 -18.42
C LYS A 708 -12.23 16.62 -17.27
N THR A 709 -11.07 16.03 -17.02
CA THR A 709 -10.03 16.58 -16.15
C THR A 709 -8.72 16.67 -16.90
N ASP A 710 -7.95 17.73 -16.65
CA ASP A 710 -6.59 17.93 -17.16
C ASP A 710 -5.74 18.45 -16.01
N MET A 711 -4.90 17.60 -15.42
CA MET A 711 -4.19 17.87 -14.17
C MET A 711 -2.69 17.70 -14.37
N THR A 712 -1.90 18.61 -13.81
CA THR A 712 -0.44 18.61 -13.89
C THR A 712 0.17 18.68 -12.49
N TRP A 713 1.14 17.81 -12.25
CA TRP A 713 2.00 17.78 -11.07
C TRP A 713 3.42 18.10 -11.49
N ASN A 714 3.92 19.27 -11.11
CA ASN A 714 5.34 19.59 -11.20
C ASN A 714 6.03 18.96 -9.99
N ARG A 715 7.09 18.23 -10.23
CA ARG A 715 7.78 17.48 -9.18
C ARG A 715 8.89 18.33 -8.56
N ASP A 716 9.10 18.13 -7.26
CA ASP A 716 10.16 18.79 -6.50
C ASP A 716 11.50 18.10 -6.79
N THR A 717 12.16 18.54 -7.85
CA THR A 717 13.43 17.96 -8.31
C THR A 717 14.56 18.19 -7.31
N GLY A 718 14.55 19.30 -6.56
CA GLY A 718 15.51 19.55 -5.49
C GLY A 718 15.42 18.48 -4.40
N ARG A 719 14.19 18.19 -3.93
CA ARG A 719 13.96 17.11 -2.98
C ARG A 719 14.30 15.76 -3.59
N LEU A 720 13.88 15.46 -4.82
CA LEU A 720 14.19 14.18 -5.47
C LEU A 720 15.69 13.93 -5.68
N ASN A 721 16.46 14.96 -5.98
CA ASN A 721 17.92 14.87 -6.12
C ASN A 721 18.61 14.59 -4.78
N GLN A 722 18.19 15.27 -3.71
CA GLN A 722 18.69 14.94 -2.37
C GLN A 722 18.45 13.45 -2.03
N LEU A 723 17.30 12.92 -2.42
CA LEU A 723 16.94 11.53 -2.16
C LEU A 723 17.78 10.57 -2.99
N SER A 724 18.08 10.94 -4.24
CA SER A 724 19.02 10.23 -5.10
C SER A 724 20.42 10.12 -4.48
N GLU A 725 20.92 11.22 -3.92
CA GLU A 725 22.21 11.26 -3.21
C GLU A 725 22.19 10.34 -1.97
N GLU A 726 21.12 10.40 -1.17
CA GLU A 726 20.96 9.55 0.01
C GLU A 726 20.90 8.05 -0.35
N PHE A 727 20.18 7.67 -1.41
CA PHE A 727 20.14 6.28 -1.88
C PHE A 727 21.50 5.81 -2.39
N SER A 728 22.21 6.66 -3.11
CA SER A 728 23.56 6.40 -3.60
C SER A 728 24.55 6.21 -2.45
N ALA A 729 24.51 7.06 -1.43
CA ALA A 729 25.33 6.94 -0.23
C ALA A 729 25.06 5.65 0.56
N ARG A 730 23.85 5.08 0.44
CA ARG A 730 23.46 3.79 1.03
C ARG A 730 23.79 2.58 0.15
N GLY A 731 24.46 2.77 -0.99
CA GLY A 731 24.79 1.70 -1.93
C GLY A 731 23.57 1.07 -2.62
N ARG A 732 22.41 1.75 -2.63
CA ARG A 732 21.21 1.27 -3.31
C ARG A 732 21.18 1.78 -4.74
N ASN A 733 21.30 0.87 -5.71
CA ASN A 733 21.15 1.22 -7.13
C ASN A 733 19.65 1.27 -7.49
N VAL A 734 19.05 2.45 -7.42
CA VAL A 734 17.68 2.69 -7.88
C VAL A 734 17.75 3.51 -9.17
N PRO A 735 17.10 3.11 -10.28
CA PRO A 735 17.23 3.80 -11.57
C PRO A 735 16.89 5.30 -11.53
N ILE A 736 15.96 5.71 -10.67
CA ILE A 736 15.63 7.14 -10.45
C ILE A 736 16.80 7.90 -9.81
N GLY A 737 17.61 7.23 -9.00
CA GLY A 737 18.81 7.78 -8.37
C GLY A 737 20.03 7.88 -9.30
N ASN A 738 19.92 7.39 -10.53
CA ASN A 738 20.99 7.52 -11.52
C ASN A 738 20.89 8.83 -12.32
N THR A 739 19.92 9.70 -12.04
CA THR A 739 19.72 10.97 -12.76
C THR A 739 19.59 12.12 -11.78
N ILE A 740 20.38 13.18 -11.97
CA ILE A 740 20.16 14.49 -11.32
C ILE A 740 19.10 15.21 -12.15
N LEU A 741 17.89 15.29 -11.61
CA LEU A 741 16.73 15.87 -12.27
C LEU A 741 16.82 17.40 -12.28
N HIS A 742 16.67 18.00 -13.45
CA HIS A 742 16.48 19.45 -13.58
C HIS A 742 14.99 19.79 -13.60
N ASP A 743 14.16 18.90 -14.15
CA ASP A 743 12.72 19.07 -14.30
C ASP A 743 12.05 17.71 -14.38
N GLU A 744 10.88 17.58 -13.77
CA GLU A 744 10.03 16.40 -13.86
C GLU A 744 8.57 16.84 -13.70
N ALA A 745 7.71 16.39 -14.61
CA ALA A 745 6.29 16.68 -14.57
C ALA A 745 5.47 15.46 -14.97
N ILE A 746 4.34 15.29 -14.28
CA ILE A 746 3.31 14.30 -14.59
C ILE A 746 2.05 15.07 -15.00
N ARG A 747 1.41 14.67 -16.10
CA ARG A 747 0.13 15.24 -16.53
C ARG A 747 -0.87 14.14 -16.82
N THR A 748 -2.10 14.28 -16.34
CA THR A 748 -3.19 13.36 -16.68
C THR A 748 -4.33 14.11 -17.37
N VAL A 749 -4.88 13.51 -18.43
CA VAL A 749 -6.09 13.95 -19.10
C VAL A 749 -7.08 12.80 -19.04
N ASN A 750 -8.28 13.04 -18.52
CA ASN A 750 -9.35 12.04 -18.47
C ASN A 750 -10.60 12.59 -19.13
N ILE A 751 -11.30 11.74 -19.88
CA ILE A 751 -12.63 12.03 -20.43
C ILE A 751 -13.60 11.00 -19.88
N TYR A 752 -14.72 11.49 -19.37
CA TYR A 752 -15.80 10.68 -18.82
C TYR A 752 -17.01 10.75 -19.75
N GLN A 753 -17.65 9.61 -19.96
CA GLN A 753 -18.77 9.49 -20.88
C GLN A 753 -19.98 8.93 -20.17
N ARG A 754 -21.15 9.54 -20.47
CA ARG A 754 -22.45 9.06 -20.02
C ARG A 754 -22.79 7.72 -20.66
N LYS A 755 -23.25 6.76 -19.87
CA LYS A 755 -23.63 5.41 -20.26
C LYS A 755 -25.16 5.29 -20.38
N GLU A 756 -25.63 4.14 -20.85
CA GLU A 756 -27.06 3.90 -21.11
C GLU A 756 -27.92 4.01 -19.84
N ASP A 757 -27.35 3.69 -18.67
CA ASP A 757 -28.00 3.85 -17.36
C ASP A 757 -28.06 5.30 -16.87
N GLY A 758 -27.56 6.25 -17.67
CA GLY A 758 -27.54 7.67 -17.38
C GLY A 758 -26.35 8.13 -16.53
N ARG A 759 -25.51 7.21 -16.02
CA ARG A 759 -24.32 7.52 -15.20
C ARG A 759 -23.06 7.63 -16.04
N TYR A 760 -22.01 8.21 -15.47
CA TYR A 760 -20.73 8.46 -16.10
C TYR A 760 -19.66 7.45 -15.64
N SER A 761 -18.75 7.12 -16.54
CA SER A 761 -17.52 6.39 -16.22
C SER A 761 -16.36 6.91 -17.07
N LEU A 762 -15.14 6.51 -16.72
CA LEU A 762 -13.97 6.74 -17.57
C LEU A 762 -14.23 6.17 -18.97
N HIS A 763 -13.89 6.96 -19.99
CA HIS A 763 -13.91 6.55 -21.39
C HIS A 763 -12.52 6.56 -21.99
N TYR A 764 -11.74 7.59 -21.65
CA TYR A 764 -10.38 7.78 -22.12
C TYR A 764 -9.52 8.36 -21.01
N GLY A 765 -8.28 7.91 -20.92
CA GLY A 765 -7.27 8.54 -20.10
C GLY A 765 -5.92 8.58 -20.81
N HIS A 766 -5.20 9.67 -20.61
CA HIS A 766 -3.84 9.87 -21.08
C HIS A 766 -2.98 10.38 -19.92
N MET A 767 -1.92 9.65 -19.58
CA MET A 767 -0.92 10.11 -18.63
C MET A 767 0.39 10.38 -19.34
N TYR A 768 1.00 11.52 -19.08
CA TYR A 768 2.34 11.89 -19.50
C TYR A 768 3.26 11.88 -18.29
N TRP A 769 4.49 11.41 -18.47
CA TRP A 769 5.56 11.52 -17.48
C TRP A 769 6.84 11.91 -18.19
N ASN A 770 7.24 13.16 -17.97
CA ASN A 770 8.40 13.74 -18.64
C ASN A 770 9.41 14.19 -17.61
N TYR A 771 10.69 13.91 -17.85
CA TYR A 771 11.75 14.47 -17.04
C TYR A 771 13.01 14.75 -17.85
N LYS A 772 13.80 15.72 -17.38
CA LYS A 772 15.11 16.06 -17.95
C LYS A 772 16.15 16.14 -16.83
N GLY A 773 17.38 15.74 -17.13
CA GLY A 773 18.44 15.76 -16.14
C GLY A 773 19.76 15.17 -16.64
N PHE A 774 20.79 15.27 -15.80
CA PHE A 774 22.09 14.69 -16.07
C PHE A 774 22.16 13.25 -15.53
N ASN A 775 22.38 12.27 -16.40
CA ASN A 775 22.46 10.88 -15.99
C ASN A 775 23.89 10.51 -15.56
N LEU A 776 24.03 10.08 -14.31
CA LEU A 776 25.29 9.75 -13.66
C LEU A 776 25.93 8.45 -14.19
N LYS A 777 25.15 7.53 -14.77
CA LYS A 777 25.67 6.27 -15.33
C LYS A 777 26.10 6.43 -16.79
N LEU A 778 25.35 7.21 -17.55
CA LEU A 778 25.63 7.47 -18.97
C LEU A 778 26.57 8.67 -19.17
N GLN A 779 26.80 9.47 -18.12
CA GLN A 779 27.63 10.68 -18.14
C GLN A 779 27.21 11.67 -19.24
N ARG A 780 25.89 11.88 -19.37
CA ARG A 780 25.29 12.78 -20.36
C ARG A 780 23.91 13.26 -19.93
N ASP A 781 23.46 14.35 -20.54
CA ASP A 781 22.07 14.79 -20.40
C ASP A 781 21.09 13.81 -21.06
N ILE A 782 19.96 13.64 -20.38
CA ILE A 782 18.84 12.86 -20.86
C ILE A 782 17.55 13.66 -20.75
N ARG A 783 16.69 13.47 -21.76
CA ARG A 783 15.30 13.89 -21.77
C ARG A 783 14.46 12.65 -22.03
N LEU A 784 13.69 12.25 -21.03
CA LEU A 784 12.73 11.18 -21.16
C LEU A 784 11.34 11.77 -21.35
N ASN A 785 10.63 11.30 -22.38
CA ASN A 785 9.22 11.56 -22.56
C ASN A 785 8.48 10.22 -22.59
N ALA A 786 7.54 10.03 -21.69
CA ALA A 786 6.73 8.81 -21.64
C ALA A 786 5.25 9.18 -21.64
N HIS A 787 4.43 8.35 -22.28
CA HIS A 787 2.99 8.45 -22.19
C HIS A 787 2.32 7.08 -22.10
N MET A 788 1.19 7.06 -21.40
CA MET A 788 0.27 5.94 -21.28
C MET A 788 -1.11 6.39 -21.72
N LEU A 789 -1.66 5.68 -22.68
CA LEU A 789 -3.01 5.84 -23.19
C LEU A 789 -3.86 4.68 -22.70
N LEU A 790 -5.07 4.97 -22.24
CA LEU A 790 -6.06 3.98 -21.84
C LEU A 790 -7.40 4.32 -22.47
N PHE A 791 -7.97 3.35 -23.19
CA PHE A 791 -9.28 3.43 -23.79
C PHE A 791 -10.20 2.40 -23.15
N VAL A 792 -11.41 2.82 -22.79
CA VAL A 792 -12.45 1.93 -22.28
C VAL A 792 -13.38 1.54 -23.42
N ASN A 793 -13.29 0.29 -23.85
CA ASN A 793 -14.10 -0.29 -24.92
C ASN A 793 -15.54 -0.52 -24.46
N SER A 794 -15.71 -1.08 -23.26
CA SER A 794 -17.02 -1.35 -22.68
C SER A 794 -16.99 -1.32 -21.15
N VAL A 795 -18.17 -1.14 -20.55
CA VAL A 795 -18.38 -1.11 -19.11
C VAL A 795 -19.56 -2.00 -18.78
N GLN A 796 -19.37 -2.94 -17.85
CA GLN A 796 -20.39 -3.86 -17.36
C GLN A 796 -20.63 -3.60 -15.87
N THR A 797 -21.91 -3.53 -15.47
CA THR A 797 -22.34 -3.31 -14.07
C THR A 797 -23.27 -4.42 -13.55
N THR A 798 -23.68 -5.34 -14.41
CA THR A 798 -24.51 -6.51 -14.09
C THR A 798 -23.69 -7.79 -14.17
N ASP A 799 -23.92 -8.73 -13.26
CA ASP A 799 -23.21 -10.02 -13.20
C ASP A 799 -21.68 -9.90 -13.21
N VAL A 800 -21.16 -8.84 -12.57
CA VAL A 800 -19.72 -8.60 -12.44
C VAL A 800 -19.09 -9.73 -11.62
N LYS A 801 -18.50 -10.70 -12.31
CA LYS A 801 -17.77 -11.79 -11.67
C LYS A 801 -16.50 -11.23 -11.02
N SER A 802 -16.29 -11.58 -9.75
CA SER A 802 -15.04 -11.24 -9.06
C SER A 802 -13.86 -11.83 -9.82
N THR A 803 -12.98 -10.98 -10.35
CA THR A 803 -11.66 -11.43 -10.78
C THR A 803 -10.89 -11.82 -9.51
N GLY A 804 -10.55 -13.10 -9.38
CA GLY A 804 -9.93 -13.67 -8.18
C GLY A 804 -8.49 -13.21 -7.93
N LEU A 805 -7.95 -12.33 -8.77
CA LEU A 805 -6.58 -11.85 -8.73
C LEU A 805 -6.59 -10.35 -8.46
N PRO A 806 -6.01 -9.88 -7.34
CA PRO A 806 -5.78 -8.46 -7.17
C PRO A 806 -4.80 -7.94 -8.18
N ALA A 807 -4.87 -6.62 -8.37
CA ALA A 807 -3.84 -5.83 -9.02
C ALA A 807 -2.47 -6.02 -8.35
N ARG A 808 -1.77 -7.10 -8.70
CA ARG A 808 -0.33 -7.02 -8.91
C ARG A 808 -0.09 -6.58 -10.33
N MET A 809 1.12 -6.09 -10.61
CA MET A 809 1.61 -6.09 -11.98
C MET A 809 1.46 -7.53 -12.48
N GLU A 810 0.40 -7.83 -13.23
CA GLU A 810 0.54 -8.89 -14.21
C GLU A 810 1.71 -8.43 -15.06
N ASN A 811 2.81 -9.18 -14.99
CA ASN A 811 3.92 -8.97 -15.88
C ASN A 811 3.29 -9.00 -17.27
N LEU A 812 3.33 -7.86 -17.96
CA LEU A 812 2.96 -7.76 -19.37
C LEU A 812 3.67 -8.88 -20.17
N TYR A 813 4.86 -9.28 -19.69
CA TYR A 813 5.69 -10.42 -20.08
C TYR A 813 5.15 -11.84 -19.78
N ARG A 814 4.00 -12.00 -19.14
CA ARG A 814 3.36 -13.31 -18.86
C ARG A 814 2.12 -13.57 -19.71
N ALA A 815 1.51 -12.52 -20.27
CA ALA A 815 0.43 -12.71 -21.23
C ALA A 815 1.00 -13.36 -22.50
N ALA A 816 0.27 -14.32 -23.07
CA ALA A 816 0.73 -15.02 -24.27
C ALA A 816 0.90 -14.01 -25.42
N ALA A 817 2.07 -14.02 -26.05
CA ALA A 817 2.33 -13.24 -27.24
C ALA A 817 1.55 -13.87 -28.42
N ASP A 818 0.52 -13.17 -28.88
CA ASP A 818 -0.35 -13.61 -29.98
C ASP A 818 -0.21 -12.62 -31.14
N LYS A 819 0.82 -12.83 -31.97
CA LYS A 819 1.16 -11.93 -33.08
C LYS A 819 0.02 -11.82 -34.10
N ASP A 820 -0.69 -12.93 -34.35
CA ASP A 820 -1.80 -12.97 -35.28
C ASP A 820 -2.97 -12.13 -34.76
N PHE A 821 -3.29 -12.23 -33.47
CA PHE A 821 -4.25 -11.33 -32.85
C PHE A 821 -3.85 -9.86 -33.03
N TRP A 822 -2.62 -9.48 -32.66
CA TRP A 822 -2.18 -8.08 -32.70
C TRP A 822 -2.01 -7.50 -34.11
N TYR A 823 -1.82 -8.34 -35.11
CA TYR A 823 -1.83 -7.95 -36.52
C TYR A 823 -3.24 -7.57 -36.99
N HIS A 824 -4.27 -8.28 -36.51
CA HIS A 824 -5.67 -8.04 -36.87
C HIS A 824 -6.43 -7.17 -35.86
N TYR A 825 -5.82 -6.90 -34.70
CA TYR A 825 -6.44 -6.10 -33.65
C TYR A 825 -6.58 -4.65 -34.09
N ASN A 826 -7.82 -4.16 -34.12
CA ASN A 826 -8.13 -2.80 -34.49
C ASN A 826 -7.83 -1.85 -33.31
N ARG A 827 -6.67 -1.20 -33.35
CA ARG A 827 -6.26 -0.24 -32.31
C ARG A 827 -7.18 0.99 -32.34
N PRO A 828 -7.60 1.53 -31.19
CA PRO A 828 -8.34 2.79 -31.14
C PRO A 828 -7.57 3.91 -31.85
N LEU A 829 -8.20 4.60 -32.80
CA LEU A 829 -7.61 5.75 -33.47
C LEU A 829 -7.58 6.95 -32.53
N ILE A 830 -6.39 7.48 -32.28
CA ILE A 830 -6.18 8.74 -31.57
C ILE A 830 -6.29 9.85 -32.63
N ARG A 831 -7.36 10.64 -32.60
CA ARG A 831 -7.48 11.87 -33.39
C ARG A 831 -7.51 13.07 -32.47
#